data_AF-A0A8S1JPN3-F1
#
_entry.id   AF-A0A8S1JPN3-F1
#
_cell.length_a   1.000
_cell.length_b   1.000
_cell.length_c   1.000
_cell.angle_alpha   90.00
_cell.angle_beta   90.00
_cell.angle_gamma   90.00
#
_symmetry.space_group_name_H-M   'P 1'
#
loop_
_entity.id
_entity.type
_entity.pdbx_description
1 polymer ?
#
loop_
_entity_poly.entity_id
_entity_poly.type
_entity_poly.pdbx_seq_one_letter_code
_entity_poly.pdbx_strand_id
1 'polypeptide(L)'
;MSKKSTQTLIKTVIISEARGKFKKCQICQKEFGIFHKEHQCKRCRRAVCQNCATHHGPVLGDAGFSKQTHRICNTCKEESESIKKFIEQYKIGLGKDTFSIDWLKASGLTVDIAKKEYEFAQKENDRAKDKGEFMKMKSELQLAMIDFWLNLNYSLREFLFYLLKDLELDQLQQQICRVLGAILLQYPEIGYGPDQVILTIFLLCFCSEASAFTILTILYSEVIPSYLYPLNLRRTPYDYQHEIDQVLQVLEQGFKIKQSELQNIKPFVRTRITRYVLSLGINFYQFQTSFYMINQILVGPKTGYDNFIKCLAVSFYQQFEDIKIFINAQEDAEAQILRNVKSTQCEKDFLLTKVIIFIPHKRVTQSVVIQRSNEKKPSSQIQPEHNRDVKVEIQIKTDQNMSEYAALQDKSFQELRRKSVEVKATPEGDEEKANLKQYIEKIEETLMLKHKLVTELQNRVKELQNQPPQINNNQDVDKQLIDANDQLRKRIQEQDIQISQLEEQNKYSNKLQEDAQEMVTSIQKSNKELEQQLETSLRTNKDLYLQIKDLKNQSSQLQPPSPMTPSREKNYQINIALIQKKNEEQLQSQIDQEQQKIVQLELQMNQLNKELLGLQQLNQDKLKIIGNLEVRLIELDSTKRENEKLTLEIAALFKKIEHHELVIIQQQEELEDLKAKYDQLSKQHEIQSEELDQVRIEKRQNLEEYDRKENELLLIIEDLKNRLAEMNKQYQTTSDQLNQSLDHNNQMQNLVQEKDETIKLLEAGIAKGVKKIAEIEANHHKQKEDDRKKIEELNQIIEQNNQKIKNLEDNIAEKDAKLEEHKKEFKALKIIFVSLEEKWTKLDNDHKDLSGQHQRLIAECEEWKRKFNEVEGEHQGLKEKYRLIVIEYEKVKENTNEKMNELKSQNDDLQRKLKALEDKHQLLQNQHQALLDRLEKETQNHIKKVGELDLIIIGLEKKAHEYKTLSENQKLEIDNLQAIIKDLEGKIAQAEKDQQHRHQQLLVQITQHLEKVTKLENRNSKLELDVLELEKRIQELILYNQDYKNEIIKQDEKITILIKEGQTKESEIIKLIQVIEKQKLDLIDYEKIIRELRQKIQELELIIVEKDKKIVEQEKSIKKLQTLLVQFKTLSEEMAQIN
;
A
#
# COMPACT_ATOMS: atom_id res chain seq x y z
N MET A 1 14.80 -45.62 -26.34
CA MET A 1 13.54 -45.04 -25.84
C MET A 1 13.79 -43.57 -25.51
N SER A 2 13.32 -42.66 -26.36
CA SER A 2 13.36 -41.22 -26.09
C SER A 2 12.53 -40.95 -24.83
N LYS A 3 13.16 -40.48 -23.75
CA LYS A 3 12.45 -39.97 -22.57
C LYS A 3 11.64 -38.77 -23.06
N LYS A 4 10.35 -38.97 -23.36
CA LYS A 4 9.42 -37.87 -23.58
C LYS A 4 9.52 -36.99 -22.34
N SER A 5 10.11 -35.81 -22.50
CA SER A 5 10.21 -34.79 -21.46
C SER A 5 8.80 -34.55 -20.94
N THR A 6 8.51 -35.01 -19.72
CA THR A 6 7.24 -34.74 -19.05
C THR A 6 7.11 -33.24 -18.94
N GLN A 7 6.09 -32.67 -19.59
CA GLN A 7 5.86 -31.23 -19.59
C GLN A 7 5.64 -30.76 -18.15
N THR A 8 6.51 -29.87 -17.66
CA THR A 8 6.34 -29.25 -16.34
C THR A 8 5.13 -28.33 -16.37
N LEU A 9 4.24 -28.50 -15.39
CA LEU A 9 3.00 -27.75 -15.24
C LEU A 9 3.22 -26.42 -14.50
N ILE A 10 4.07 -26.44 -13.48
CA ILE A 10 4.48 -25.30 -12.66
C ILE A 10 5.84 -24.82 -13.12
N LYS A 11 5.87 -23.57 -13.56
CA LYS A 11 7.08 -22.94 -14.08
C LYS A 11 8.00 -22.56 -12.91
N THR A 12 9.29 -22.81 -13.08
CA THR A 12 10.34 -22.44 -12.11
C THR A 12 11.48 -21.64 -12.72
N VAL A 13 12.19 -20.90 -11.86
CA VAL A 13 13.46 -20.27 -12.21
C VAL A 13 14.54 -21.33 -12.18
N ILE A 14 15.11 -21.62 -13.35
CA ILE A 14 16.20 -22.59 -13.48
C ILE A 14 17.48 -21.92 -13.01
N ILE A 15 18.14 -22.51 -12.02
CA ILE A 15 19.39 -22.00 -11.47
C ILE A 15 20.52 -22.97 -11.84
N SER A 16 21.51 -22.49 -12.61
CA SER A 16 22.66 -23.32 -13.00
C SER A 16 23.43 -23.85 -11.78
N GLU A 17 23.66 -25.15 -11.71
CA GLU A 17 24.41 -25.80 -10.63
C GLU A 17 25.94 -25.77 -10.82
N ALA A 18 26.42 -25.35 -12.00
CA ALA A 18 27.81 -25.48 -12.38
C ALA A 18 28.74 -24.58 -11.54
N ARG A 19 29.72 -25.21 -10.86
CA ARG A 19 30.83 -24.53 -10.17
C ARG A 19 31.92 -24.13 -11.16
N GLY A 20 32.71 -23.11 -10.83
CA GLY A 20 33.88 -22.71 -11.63
C GLY A 20 33.56 -21.87 -12.85
N LYS A 21 32.27 -21.57 -13.11
CA LYS A 21 31.84 -20.72 -14.24
C LYS A 21 31.99 -19.23 -13.94
N PHE A 22 31.89 -18.83 -12.67
CA PHE A 22 31.92 -17.43 -12.29
C PHE A 22 33.34 -17.00 -11.95
N LYS A 23 33.76 -15.85 -12.48
CA LYS A 23 35.08 -15.26 -12.17
C LYS A 23 35.06 -14.35 -10.93
N LYS A 24 33.87 -13.96 -10.46
CA LYS A 24 33.65 -12.99 -9.38
C LYS A 24 32.58 -13.50 -8.42
N CYS A 25 32.70 -13.13 -7.15
CA CYS A 25 31.67 -13.36 -6.15
C CYS A 25 30.38 -12.61 -6.52
N GLN A 26 29.25 -13.32 -6.62
CA GLN A 26 27.94 -12.75 -6.98
C GLN A 26 27.28 -11.94 -5.85
N ILE A 27 28.04 -11.54 -4.83
CA ILE A 27 27.58 -10.66 -3.75
C ILE A 27 28.50 -9.44 -3.66
N CYS A 28 29.79 -9.64 -3.36
CA CYS A 28 30.74 -8.53 -3.22
C CYS A 28 31.54 -8.19 -4.49
N GLN A 29 31.30 -8.89 -5.60
CA GLN A 29 31.97 -8.72 -6.90
C GLN A 29 33.50 -8.87 -6.90
N LYS A 30 34.11 -9.31 -5.79
CA LYS A 30 35.54 -9.64 -5.72
C LYS A 30 35.87 -10.83 -6.61
N GLU A 31 36.96 -10.74 -7.35
CA GLU A 31 37.45 -11.81 -8.23
C GLU A 31 37.88 -13.04 -7.43
N PHE A 32 37.53 -14.21 -7.96
CA PHE A 32 38.03 -15.47 -7.43
C PHE A 32 39.47 -15.69 -7.89
N GLY A 33 40.29 -16.21 -6.99
CA GLY A 33 41.71 -16.47 -7.24
C GLY A 33 42.29 -17.34 -6.13
N ILE A 34 43.62 -17.42 -6.06
CA ILE A 34 44.32 -18.27 -5.07
C ILE A 34 43.93 -17.89 -3.63
N PHE A 35 43.80 -16.59 -3.35
CA PHE A 35 43.44 -16.06 -2.03
C PHE A 35 41.93 -15.99 -1.78
N HIS A 36 41.12 -15.99 -2.84
CA HIS A 36 39.67 -15.87 -2.77
C HIS A 36 39.04 -17.07 -3.49
N LYS A 37 38.95 -18.20 -2.79
CA LYS A 37 38.36 -19.42 -3.36
C LYS A 37 36.86 -19.22 -3.61
N GLU A 38 36.38 -19.77 -4.72
CA GLU A 38 34.95 -19.88 -5.00
C GLU A 38 34.30 -20.89 -4.05
N HIS A 39 33.26 -20.47 -3.37
CA HIS A 39 32.33 -21.35 -2.68
C HIS A 39 30.94 -21.27 -3.34
N GLN A 40 30.12 -22.28 -3.13
CA GLN A 40 28.75 -22.29 -3.63
C GLN A 40 27.78 -22.30 -2.44
N CYS A 41 26.87 -21.32 -2.38
CA CYS A 41 25.77 -21.35 -1.43
C CYS A 41 24.85 -22.54 -1.75
N LYS A 42 24.65 -23.46 -0.80
CA LYS A 42 23.81 -24.65 -1.06
C LYS A 42 22.32 -24.35 -1.18
N ARG A 43 21.85 -23.20 -0.65
CA ARG A 43 20.46 -22.73 -0.75
C ARG A 43 20.14 -22.09 -2.10
N CYS A 44 20.77 -20.97 -2.46
CA CYS A 44 20.47 -20.23 -3.70
C CYS A 44 21.44 -20.51 -4.87
N ARG A 45 22.43 -21.39 -4.66
CA ARG A 45 23.46 -21.79 -5.64
C ARG A 45 24.36 -20.66 -6.18
N ARG A 46 24.36 -19.48 -5.53
CA ARG A 46 25.31 -18.40 -5.86
C ARG A 46 26.76 -18.85 -5.66
N ALA A 47 27.64 -18.39 -6.55
CA ALA A 47 29.09 -18.39 -6.36
C ALA A 47 29.48 -17.24 -5.44
N VAL A 48 30.07 -17.56 -4.29
CA VAL A 48 30.33 -16.63 -3.18
C VAL A 48 31.73 -16.83 -2.62
N CYS A 49 32.37 -15.74 -2.16
CA CYS A 49 33.64 -15.84 -1.45
C CYS A 49 33.41 -16.26 0.01
N GLN A 50 34.48 -16.59 0.73
CA GLN A 50 34.41 -17.03 2.13
C GLN A 50 33.72 -16.00 3.04
N ASN A 51 33.97 -14.71 2.84
CA ASN A 51 33.40 -13.63 3.67
C ASN A 51 31.91 -13.40 3.42
N CYS A 52 31.42 -13.71 2.22
CA CYS A 52 30.00 -13.60 1.88
C CYS A 52 29.20 -14.86 2.24
N ALA A 53 29.85 -15.89 2.79
CA ALA A 53 29.25 -17.15 3.18
C ALA A 53 29.94 -17.72 4.42
N THR A 54 29.95 -16.91 5.49
CA THR A 54 30.54 -17.26 6.79
C THR A 54 29.69 -18.24 7.58
N HIS A 55 28.44 -18.44 7.18
CA HIS A 55 27.47 -19.22 7.93
C HIS A 55 27.22 -20.61 7.33
N HIS A 56 26.99 -21.58 8.23
CA HIS A 56 26.51 -22.91 7.88
C HIS A 56 25.15 -23.11 8.53
N GLY A 57 24.17 -23.59 7.76
CA GLY A 57 22.81 -23.81 8.22
C GLY A 57 22.17 -24.99 7.51
N PRO A 58 21.08 -25.54 8.06
CA PRO A 58 20.32 -26.58 7.38
C PRO A 58 19.77 -26.02 6.05
N VAL A 59 19.87 -26.81 4.98
CA VAL A 59 19.29 -26.46 3.68
C VAL A 59 18.22 -27.49 3.38
N LEU A 60 17.09 -27.01 2.88
CA LEU A 60 15.96 -27.83 2.49
C LEU A 60 16.26 -28.50 1.14
N GLY A 61 16.41 -29.83 1.15
CA GLY A 61 16.52 -30.66 -0.05
C GLY A 61 15.19 -31.34 -0.38
N ASP A 62 15.21 -32.28 -1.33
CA ASP A 62 13.99 -32.99 -1.77
C ASP A 62 13.42 -33.91 -0.68
N ALA A 63 14.25 -34.36 0.26
CA ALA A 63 13.85 -35.19 1.42
C ALA A 63 13.61 -34.37 2.71
N GLY A 64 13.40 -33.05 2.60
CA GLY A 64 13.29 -32.15 3.74
C GLY A 64 14.63 -31.54 4.18
N PHE A 65 14.71 -31.04 5.42
CA PHE A 65 15.94 -30.41 5.91
C PHE A 65 17.06 -31.43 5.98
N SER A 66 18.19 -31.11 5.33
CA SER A 66 19.40 -31.92 5.50
C SER A 66 19.82 -31.92 6.96
N LYS A 67 20.06 -33.12 7.53
CA LYS A 67 20.66 -33.26 8.87
C LYS A 67 22.03 -32.59 8.95
N GLN A 68 22.74 -32.47 7.83
CA GLN A 68 24.03 -31.78 7.76
C GLN A 68 23.82 -30.29 7.50
N THR A 69 24.53 -29.45 8.24
CA THR A 69 24.58 -28.01 7.96
C THR A 69 25.45 -27.76 6.74
N HIS A 70 24.96 -26.97 5.80
CA HIS A 70 25.68 -26.59 4.59
C HIS A 70 26.03 -25.12 4.58
N ARG A 71 27.08 -24.76 3.85
CA ARG A 71 27.45 -23.36 3.67
C ARG A 71 26.35 -22.59 2.94
N ILE A 72 25.90 -21.50 3.55
CA ILE A 72 24.92 -20.58 2.97
C ILE A 72 25.49 -19.17 2.89
N CYS A 73 25.07 -18.39 1.88
CA CYS A 73 25.51 -16.99 1.80
C CYS A 73 24.78 -16.14 2.84
N ASN A 74 25.37 -14.98 3.17
CA ASN A 74 24.83 -14.08 4.18
C ASN A 74 23.41 -13.60 3.81
N THR A 75 23.16 -13.28 2.54
CA THR A 75 21.82 -12.93 2.03
C THR A 75 20.80 -14.05 2.26
N CYS A 76 21.19 -15.30 2.01
CA CYS A 76 20.30 -16.44 2.23
C CYS A 76 20.01 -16.67 3.71
N LYS A 77 20.99 -16.44 4.59
CA LYS A 77 20.79 -16.54 6.03
C LYS A 77 19.82 -15.48 6.54
N GLU A 78 20.06 -14.21 6.18
CA GLU A 78 19.20 -13.08 6.55
C GLU A 78 17.75 -13.33 6.14
N GLU A 79 17.55 -13.80 4.91
CA GLU A 79 16.21 -14.13 4.39
C GLU A 79 15.56 -15.29 5.16
N SER A 80 16.28 -16.39 5.41
CA SER A 80 15.77 -17.53 6.20
C SER A 80 15.36 -17.10 7.62
N GLU A 81 16.15 -16.26 8.27
CA GLU A 81 15.82 -15.68 9.59
C GLU A 81 14.59 -14.76 9.49
N SER A 82 14.50 -13.96 8.43
CA SER A 82 13.37 -13.08 8.23
C SER A 82 12.08 -13.83 7.93
N ILE A 83 12.12 -14.96 7.22
CA ILE A 83 10.97 -15.85 7.01
C ILE A 83 10.45 -16.38 8.34
N LYS A 84 11.34 -16.88 9.22
CA LYS A 84 10.96 -17.38 10.55
C LYS A 84 10.32 -16.29 11.39
N LYS A 85 10.96 -15.12 11.47
CA LYS A 85 10.43 -13.95 12.18
C LYS A 85 9.06 -13.54 11.65
N PHE A 86 8.88 -13.53 10.33
CA PHE A 86 7.62 -13.18 9.69
C PHE A 86 6.50 -14.16 10.09
N ILE A 87 6.75 -15.47 10.04
CA ILE A 87 5.78 -16.48 10.45
C ILE A 87 5.41 -16.33 11.93
N GLU A 88 6.41 -16.15 12.80
CA GLU A 88 6.21 -16.03 14.25
C GLU A 88 5.48 -14.73 14.63
N GLN A 89 5.93 -13.59 14.08
CA GLN A 89 5.38 -12.26 14.37
C GLN A 89 3.90 -12.16 14.00
N TYR A 90 3.53 -12.65 12.82
CA TYR A 90 2.15 -12.56 12.32
C TYR A 90 1.31 -13.82 12.61
N LYS A 91 1.87 -14.78 13.36
CA LYS A 91 1.22 -16.06 13.70
C LYS A 91 0.65 -16.77 12.46
N ILE A 92 1.41 -16.74 11.36
CA ILE A 92 1.01 -17.32 10.07
C ILE A 92 0.85 -18.83 10.24
N GLY A 93 -0.25 -19.37 9.70
CA GLY A 93 -0.54 -20.80 9.72
C GLY A 93 -1.52 -21.14 8.61
N LEU A 94 -1.36 -22.35 8.05
CA LEU A 94 -2.24 -22.80 6.98
C LEU A 94 -3.71 -22.84 7.46
N GLY A 95 -4.62 -22.30 6.64
CA GLY A 95 -6.05 -22.29 6.94
C GLY A 95 -6.45 -21.29 8.03
N LYS A 96 -5.57 -20.37 8.43
CA LYS A 96 -5.86 -19.34 9.43
C LYS A 96 -5.94 -17.97 8.81
N ASP A 97 -7.00 -17.24 9.14
CA ASP A 97 -7.17 -15.85 8.72
C ASP A 97 -6.18 -14.94 9.46
N THR A 98 -5.23 -14.40 8.70
CA THR A 98 -4.23 -13.42 9.18
C THR A 98 -4.37 -12.15 8.32
N PHE A 99 -3.54 -12.01 7.29
CA PHE A 99 -3.62 -10.89 6.34
C PHE A 99 -4.90 -10.89 5.50
N SER A 100 -5.61 -12.03 5.42
CA SER A 100 -6.91 -12.13 4.73
C SER A 100 -7.95 -11.16 5.28
N ILE A 101 -7.87 -10.79 6.57
CA ILE A 101 -8.80 -9.86 7.21
C ILE A 101 -8.69 -8.48 6.54
N ASP A 102 -7.47 -7.98 6.35
CA ASP A 102 -7.23 -6.67 5.72
C ASP A 102 -7.55 -6.71 4.22
N TRP A 103 -7.22 -7.81 3.54
CA TRP A 103 -7.53 -7.99 2.11
C TRP A 103 -9.04 -8.03 1.83
N LEU A 104 -9.81 -8.75 2.65
CA LEU A 104 -11.27 -8.76 2.56
C LEU A 104 -11.85 -7.38 2.88
N LYS A 105 -11.33 -6.72 3.93
CA LYS A 105 -11.77 -5.38 4.32
C LYS A 105 -11.52 -4.33 3.24
N ALA A 106 -10.39 -4.40 2.53
CA ALA A 106 -10.08 -3.54 1.39
C ALA A 106 -11.10 -3.69 0.24
N SER A 107 -11.77 -4.85 0.16
CA SER A 107 -12.83 -5.15 -0.80
C SER A 107 -14.24 -4.91 -0.24
N GLY A 108 -14.36 -4.35 0.97
CA GLY A 108 -15.65 -4.11 1.64
C GLY A 108 -16.32 -5.38 2.20
N LEU A 109 -15.56 -6.44 2.43
CA LEU A 109 -16.06 -7.73 2.93
C LEU A 109 -15.47 -8.06 4.31
N THR A 110 -16.08 -9.03 4.98
CA THR A 110 -15.62 -9.58 6.28
C THR A 110 -15.43 -11.09 6.18
N VAL A 111 -14.68 -11.66 7.12
CA VAL A 111 -14.46 -13.12 7.22
C VAL A 111 -15.79 -13.87 7.38
N ASP A 112 -16.78 -13.30 8.07
CA ASP A 112 -18.08 -13.95 8.24
C ASP A 112 -18.91 -13.97 6.97
N ILE A 113 -18.82 -12.91 6.14
CA ILE A 113 -19.42 -12.91 4.80
C ILE A 113 -18.74 -13.97 3.94
N ALA A 114 -17.41 -14.02 3.95
CA ALA A 114 -16.64 -15.03 3.23
C ALA A 114 -17.04 -16.46 3.62
N LYS A 115 -17.23 -16.74 4.92
CA LYS A 115 -17.73 -18.04 5.42
C LYS A 115 -19.10 -18.38 4.85
N LYS A 116 -20.06 -17.44 4.89
CA LYS A 116 -21.42 -17.66 4.37
C LYS A 116 -21.41 -17.93 2.87
N GLU A 117 -20.66 -17.14 2.10
CA GLU A 117 -20.53 -17.33 0.64
C GLU A 117 -19.87 -18.67 0.30
N TYR A 118 -18.83 -19.05 1.04
CA TYR A 118 -18.16 -20.33 0.86
C TYR A 118 -19.04 -21.53 1.21
N GLU A 119 -19.77 -21.48 2.34
CA GLU A 119 -20.72 -22.53 2.72
C GLU A 119 -21.84 -22.70 1.68
N PHE A 120 -22.32 -21.58 1.13
CA PHE A 120 -23.28 -21.60 0.02
C PHE A 120 -22.67 -22.28 -1.21
N ALA A 121 -21.46 -21.89 -1.61
CA ALA A 121 -20.77 -22.48 -2.74
C ALA A 121 -20.53 -24.00 -2.55
N GLN A 122 -20.13 -24.44 -1.36
CA GLN A 122 -19.94 -25.87 -1.06
C GLN A 122 -21.25 -26.67 -1.18
N LYS A 123 -22.37 -26.14 -0.67
CA LYS A 123 -23.68 -26.80 -0.79
C LYS A 123 -24.14 -26.95 -2.24
N GLU A 124 -23.81 -25.98 -3.11
CA GLU A 124 -24.09 -26.09 -4.54
C GLU A 124 -23.13 -27.05 -5.26
N ASN A 125 -21.87 -27.11 -4.85
CA ASN A 125 -20.88 -28.03 -5.42
C ASN A 125 -21.30 -29.49 -5.27
N ASP A 126 -21.87 -29.84 -4.12
CA ASP A 126 -22.38 -31.18 -3.87
C ASP A 126 -23.46 -31.62 -4.87
N ARG A 127 -24.14 -30.66 -5.51
CA ARG A 127 -25.16 -30.88 -6.53
C ARG A 127 -24.58 -30.88 -7.96
N ALA A 128 -23.45 -30.22 -8.18
CA ALA A 128 -22.91 -29.90 -9.51
C ALA A 128 -21.68 -30.74 -9.94
N LYS A 129 -21.55 -31.97 -9.42
CA LYS A 129 -20.32 -32.79 -9.49
C LYS A 129 -19.75 -33.08 -10.90
N ASP A 130 -20.50 -32.81 -11.97
CA ASP A 130 -20.14 -33.15 -13.36
C ASP A 130 -19.80 -31.95 -14.29
N LYS A 131 -19.29 -30.82 -13.76
CA LYS A 131 -18.77 -29.74 -14.63
C LYS A 131 -17.33 -30.04 -15.09
N GLY A 132 -17.07 -29.89 -16.40
CA GLY A 132 -15.83 -30.34 -17.04
C GLY A 132 -14.52 -29.76 -16.48
N GLU A 133 -14.47 -28.46 -16.13
CA GLU A 133 -13.22 -27.84 -15.62
C GLU A 133 -12.87 -28.31 -14.21
N PHE A 134 -13.85 -28.57 -13.36
CA PHE A 134 -13.64 -29.15 -12.03
C PHE A 134 -13.07 -30.56 -12.13
N MET A 135 -13.62 -31.39 -13.03
CA MET A 135 -13.12 -32.75 -13.25
C MET A 135 -11.70 -32.75 -13.80
N LYS A 136 -11.38 -31.83 -14.72
CA LYS A 136 -10.02 -31.63 -15.19
C LYS A 136 -9.07 -31.27 -14.05
N MET A 137 -9.41 -30.26 -13.25
CA MET A 137 -8.64 -29.88 -12.06
C MET A 137 -8.39 -31.07 -11.14
N LYS A 138 -9.44 -31.81 -10.78
CA LYS A 138 -9.34 -32.97 -9.89
C LYS A 138 -8.42 -34.06 -10.44
N SER A 139 -8.46 -34.31 -11.75
CA SER A 139 -7.62 -35.32 -12.41
C SER A 139 -6.15 -34.91 -12.51
N GLU A 140 -5.87 -33.62 -12.65
CA GLU A 140 -4.51 -33.08 -12.79
C GLU A 140 -3.89 -32.65 -11.46
N LEU A 141 -4.68 -32.48 -10.39
CA LEU A 141 -4.24 -31.91 -9.12
C LEU A 141 -3.06 -32.67 -8.50
N GLN A 142 -3.07 -34.00 -8.51
CA GLN A 142 -1.98 -34.79 -7.96
C GLN A 142 -0.65 -34.55 -8.71
N LEU A 143 -0.71 -34.51 -10.04
CA LEU A 143 0.45 -34.19 -10.90
C LEU A 143 0.92 -32.76 -10.67
N ALA A 144 -0.01 -31.80 -10.58
CA ALA A 144 0.30 -30.40 -10.29
C ALA A 144 0.94 -30.23 -8.91
N MET A 145 0.51 -30.99 -7.89
CA MET A 145 1.10 -30.97 -6.54
C MET A 145 2.52 -31.55 -6.53
N ILE A 146 2.76 -32.66 -7.22
CA ILE A 146 4.11 -33.22 -7.35
C ILE A 146 5.03 -32.21 -8.04
N ASP A 147 4.57 -31.66 -9.17
CA ASP A 147 5.35 -30.71 -9.94
C ASP A 147 5.57 -29.40 -9.18
N PHE A 148 4.58 -28.92 -8.43
CA PHE A 148 4.70 -27.80 -7.51
C PHE A 148 5.88 -27.99 -6.56
N TRP A 149 5.93 -29.07 -5.80
CA TRP A 149 6.99 -29.31 -4.82
C TRP A 149 8.39 -29.37 -5.43
N LEU A 150 8.52 -29.99 -6.60
CA LEU A 150 9.80 -30.12 -7.31
C LEU A 150 10.28 -28.76 -7.88
N ASN A 151 9.34 -27.90 -8.28
CA ASN A 151 9.62 -26.67 -9.00
C ASN A 151 9.52 -25.40 -8.13
N LEU A 152 9.32 -25.52 -6.82
CA LEU A 152 9.39 -24.38 -5.92
C LEU A 152 10.81 -23.80 -5.83
N ASN A 153 10.90 -22.47 -5.91
CA ASN A 153 12.12 -21.72 -5.64
C ASN A 153 12.53 -21.88 -4.17
N TYR A 154 13.82 -21.71 -3.89
CA TYR A 154 14.38 -22.01 -2.56
C TYR A 154 13.76 -21.20 -1.41
N SER A 155 13.26 -20.00 -1.68
CA SER A 155 12.69 -19.10 -0.68
C SER A 155 11.26 -19.50 -0.33
N LEU A 156 10.41 -19.67 -1.35
CA LEU A 156 9.03 -20.11 -1.17
C LEU A 156 8.96 -21.54 -0.63
N ARG A 157 9.87 -22.43 -1.06
CA ARG A 157 9.99 -23.80 -0.54
C ARG A 157 10.24 -23.83 0.96
N GLU A 158 11.15 -22.98 1.45
CA GLU A 158 11.46 -22.90 2.88
C GLU A 158 10.31 -22.31 3.70
N PHE A 159 9.66 -21.24 3.21
CA PHE A 159 8.48 -20.68 3.84
C PHE A 159 7.36 -21.73 3.99
N LEU A 160 7.04 -22.43 2.90
CA LEU A 160 6.01 -23.47 2.90
C LEU A 160 6.39 -24.66 3.79
N PHE A 161 7.66 -25.06 3.80
CA PHE A 161 8.11 -26.11 4.70
C PHE A 161 7.88 -25.76 6.16
N TYR A 162 8.15 -24.51 6.58
CA TYR A 162 7.89 -24.10 7.96
C TYR A 162 6.41 -24.14 8.33
N LEU A 163 5.51 -23.82 7.39
CA LEU A 163 4.07 -23.84 7.62
C LEU A 163 3.45 -25.25 7.55
N LEU A 164 4.00 -26.12 6.70
CA LEU A 164 3.42 -27.42 6.38
C LEU A 164 4.09 -28.60 7.08
N LYS A 165 5.07 -28.35 7.97
CA LYS A 165 5.87 -29.42 8.60
C LYS A 165 5.02 -30.49 9.31
N ASP A 166 3.87 -30.09 9.87
CA ASP A 166 2.98 -30.94 10.67
C ASP A 166 1.73 -31.38 9.90
N LEU A 167 1.62 -31.04 8.60
CA LEU A 167 0.43 -31.29 7.79
C LEU A 167 0.67 -32.39 6.77
N GLU A 168 -0.26 -33.35 6.71
CA GLU A 168 -0.26 -34.37 5.67
C GLU A 168 -0.59 -33.74 4.30
N LEU A 169 0.16 -34.15 3.28
CA LEU A 169 -0.01 -33.64 1.91
C LEU A 169 -1.44 -33.84 1.38
N ASP A 170 -2.08 -34.94 1.77
CA ASP A 170 -3.46 -35.27 1.40
C ASP A 170 -4.45 -34.26 1.96
N GLN A 171 -4.23 -33.75 3.18
CA GLN A 171 -5.08 -32.71 3.77
C GLN A 171 -4.97 -31.41 2.99
N LEU A 172 -3.76 -30.97 2.63
CA LEU A 172 -3.55 -29.80 1.78
C LEU A 172 -4.21 -29.99 0.41
N GLN A 173 -4.07 -31.16 -0.21
CA GLN A 173 -4.71 -31.47 -1.49
C GLN A 173 -6.24 -31.38 -1.40
N GLN A 174 -6.83 -31.87 -0.31
CA GLN A 174 -8.27 -31.75 -0.06
C GLN A 174 -8.70 -30.29 0.10
N GLN A 175 -7.94 -29.48 0.84
CA GLN A 175 -8.22 -28.04 1.01
C GLN A 175 -8.20 -27.29 -0.33
N ILE A 176 -7.18 -27.55 -1.16
CA ILE A 176 -7.09 -26.96 -2.51
C ILE A 176 -8.30 -27.40 -3.34
N CYS A 177 -8.63 -28.69 -3.33
CA CYS A 177 -9.76 -29.24 -4.08
C CYS A 177 -11.09 -28.60 -3.65
N ARG A 178 -11.31 -28.37 -2.35
CA ARG A 178 -12.51 -27.71 -1.84
C ARG A 178 -12.57 -26.23 -2.25
N VAL A 179 -11.46 -25.49 -2.10
CA VAL A 179 -11.41 -24.05 -2.40
C VAL A 179 -11.48 -23.79 -3.91
N LEU A 180 -10.52 -24.33 -4.67
CA LEU A 180 -10.44 -24.14 -6.12
C LEU A 180 -11.60 -24.84 -6.84
N GLY A 181 -12.06 -25.98 -6.32
CA GLY A 181 -13.23 -26.66 -6.86
C GLY A 181 -14.50 -25.82 -6.74
N ALA A 182 -14.69 -25.13 -5.61
CA ALA A 182 -15.81 -24.20 -5.46
C ALA A 182 -15.76 -23.04 -6.45
N ILE A 183 -14.57 -22.48 -6.70
CA ILE A 183 -14.39 -21.44 -7.73
C ILE A 183 -14.78 -21.96 -9.10
N LEU A 184 -14.25 -23.11 -9.52
CA LEU A 184 -14.48 -23.65 -10.87
C LEU A 184 -15.91 -24.13 -11.10
N LEU A 185 -16.60 -24.55 -10.04
CA LEU A 185 -18.00 -24.95 -10.10
C LEU A 185 -18.95 -23.73 -10.17
N GLN A 186 -18.63 -22.66 -9.45
CA GLN A 186 -19.42 -21.42 -9.48
C GLN A 186 -19.13 -20.56 -10.73
N TYR A 187 -17.87 -20.48 -11.14
CA TYR A 187 -17.38 -19.61 -12.23
C TYR A 187 -16.61 -20.43 -13.28
N PRO A 188 -17.28 -21.33 -14.03
CA PRO A 188 -16.64 -22.22 -14.99
C PRO A 188 -15.93 -21.47 -16.14
N GLU A 189 -16.30 -20.22 -16.41
CA GLU A 189 -15.67 -19.34 -17.41
C GLU A 189 -14.22 -18.98 -17.10
N ILE A 190 -13.79 -19.08 -15.82
CA ILE A 190 -12.39 -18.91 -15.44
C ILE A 190 -11.55 -20.06 -16.04
N GLY A 191 -12.06 -21.29 -15.92
CA GLY A 191 -11.37 -22.52 -16.29
C GLY A 191 -10.17 -22.85 -15.40
N TYR A 192 -9.73 -24.11 -15.51
CA TYR A 192 -8.61 -24.62 -14.73
C TYR A 192 -7.26 -24.39 -15.43
N GLY A 193 -6.29 -23.88 -14.65
CA GLY A 193 -4.87 -23.88 -14.97
C GLY A 193 -4.01 -24.24 -13.75
N PRO A 194 -2.84 -24.89 -13.93
CA PRO A 194 -2.00 -25.36 -12.81
C PRO A 194 -1.46 -24.22 -11.94
N ASP A 195 -1.26 -23.01 -12.50
CA ASP A 195 -0.85 -21.82 -11.73
C ASP A 195 -1.90 -21.41 -10.66
N GLN A 196 -3.15 -21.86 -10.78
CA GLN A 196 -4.17 -21.64 -9.75
C GLN A 196 -3.92 -22.47 -8.49
N VAL A 197 -3.25 -23.62 -8.61
CA VAL A 197 -2.90 -24.46 -7.46
C VAL A 197 -1.89 -23.72 -6.58
N ILE A 198 -0.85 -23.13 -7.16
CA ILE A 198 0.14 -22.35 -6.41
C ILE A 198 -0.46 -21.10 -5.79
N LEU A 199 -1.35 -20.39 -6.51
CA LEU A 199 -2.07 -19.24 -5.96
C LEU A 199 -2.97 -19.65 -4.78
N THR A 200 -3.68 -20.78 -4.90
CA THR A 200 -4.54 -21.31 -3.82
C THR A 200 -3.73 -21.69 -2.58
N ILE A 201 -2.60 -22.39 -2.77
CA ILE A 201 -1.69 -22.74 -1.66
C ILE A 201 -1.13 -21.48 -0.99
N PHE A 202 -0.72 -20.49 -1.79
CA PHE A 202 -0.20 -19.23 -1.28
C PHE A 202 -1.24 -18.50 -0.43
N LEU A 203 -2.49 -18.42 -0.89
CA LEU A 203 -3.59 -17.81 -0.14
C LEU A 203 -3.92 -18.60 1.12
N LEU A 204 -3.98 -19.94 1.06
CA LEU A 204 -4.23 -20.79 2.23
C LEU A 204 -3.17 -20.61 3.33
N CYS A 205 -1.98 -20.11 3.02
CA CYS A 205 -0.99 -19.76 4.05
C CYS A 205 -1.43 -18.59 4.94
N PHE A 206 -2.35 -17.74 4.45
CA PHE A 206 -2.77 -16.49 5.12
C PHE A 206 -4.28 -16.41 5.38
N CYS A 207 -5.04 -17.38 4.88
CA CYS A 207 -6.49 -17.38 4.83
C CYS A 207 -7.04 -18.71 5.35
N SER A 208 -8.24 -18.68 5.94
CA SER A 208 -9.10 -19.86 6.00
C SER A 208 -9.57 -20.27 4.60
N GLU A 209 -10.10 -21.49 4.44
CA GLU A 209 -10.64 -21.96 3.15
C GLU A 209 -11.71 -21.01 2.59
N ALA A 210 -12.56 -20.46 3.47
CA ALA A 210 -13.61 -19.52 3.11
C ALA A 210 -13.06 -18.18 2.61
N SER A 211 -12.09 -17.60 3.33
CA SER A 211 -11.44 -16.37 2.91
C SER A 211 -10.63 -16.58 1.63
N ALA A 212 -9.94 -17.70 1.49
CA ALA A 212 -9.18 -18.05 0.28
C ALA A 212 -10.10 -18.15 -0.95
N PHE A 213 -11.25 -18.81 -0.81
CA PHE A 213 -12.29 -18.85 -1.85
C PHE A 213 -12.76 -17.44 -2.22
N THR A 214 -13.12 -16.62 -1.23
CA THR A 214 -13.65 -15.28 -1.47
C THR A 214 -12.61 -14.38 -2.12
N ILE A 215 -11.36 -14.43 -1.66
CA ILE A 215 -10.24 -13.68 -2.26
C ILE A 215 -9.94 -14.16 -3.68
N LEU A 216 -10.00 -15.47 -3.97
CA LEU A 216 -9.89 -15.96 -5.34
C LEU A 216 -11.04 -15.45 -6.22
N THR A 217 -12.25 -15.38 -5.70
CA THR A 217 -13.39 -14.78 -6.43
C THR A 217 -13.12 -13.32 -6.74
N ILE A 218 -12.65 -12.52 -5.78
CA ILE A 218 -12.28 -11.11 -5.99
C ILE A 218 -11.16 -11.00 -7.03
N LEU A 219 -10.11 -11.83 -6.90
CA LEU A 219 -8.98 -11.83 -7.83
C LEU A 219 -9.45 -12.06 -9.27
N TYR A 220 -10.29 -13.05 -9.53
CA TYR A 220 -10.75 -13.28 -10.90
C TYR A 220 -11.81 -12.28 -11.34
N SER A 221 -12.76 -11.90 -10.50
CA SER A 221 -13.89 -11.04 -10.91
C SER A 221 -13.54 -9.56 -11.03
N GLU A 222 -12.66 -9.04 -10.18
CA GLU A 222 -12.40 -7.61 -10.07
C GLU A 222 -10.97 -7.22 -10.47
N VAL A 223 -10.01 -8.13 -10.30
CA VAL A 223 -8.58 -7.80 -10.43
C VAL A 223 -8.00 -8.29 -11.75
N ILE A 224 -8.00 -9.60 -11.98
CA ILE A 224 -7.41 -10.25 -13.15
C ILE A 224 -8.34 -10.02 -14.35
N PRO A 225 -7.84 -9.39 -15.44
CA PRO A 225 -8.63 -9.23 -16.65
C PRO A 225 -9.13 -10.57 -17.21
N SER A 226 -10.39 -10.61 -17.65
CA SER A 226 -11.03 -11.85 -18.12
C SER A 226 -10.34 -12.50 -19.31
N TYR A 227 -9.67 -11.72 -20.17
CA TYR A 227 -8.88 -12.26 -21.29
C TYR A 227 -7.66 -13.09 -20.84
N LEU A 228 -7.25 -12.98 -19.57
CA LEU A 228 -6.18 -13.77 -18.95
C LEU A 228 -6.69 -15.00 -18.19
N TYR A 229 -8.00 -15.26 -18.20
CA TYR A 229 -8.52 -16.48 -17.58
C TYR A 229 -7.98 -17.72 -18.28
N PRO A 230 -7.61 -18.79 -17.54
CA PRO A 230 -7.09 -20.02 -18.13
C PRO A 230 -7.94 -20.61 -19.27
N LEU A 231 -9.28 -20.53 -19.18
CA LEU A 231 -10.15 -20.98 -20.25
C LEU A 231 -9.95 -20.19 -21.55
N ASN A 232 -9.87 -18.86 -21.45
CA ASN A 232 -9.72 -17.96 -22.60
C ASN A 232 -8.34 -18.12 -23.24
N LEU A 233 -7.28 -18.22 -22.43
CA LEU A 233 -5.92 -18.47 -22.92
C LEU A 233 -5.76 -19.80 -23.66
N ARG A 234 -6.52 -20.84 -23.27
CA ARG A 234 -6.55 -22.12 -23.99
C ARG A 234 -7.35 -22.04 -25.29
N ARG A 235 -8.39 -21.19 -25.36
CA ARG A 235 -9.23 -21.01 -26.55
C ARG A 235 -8.57 -20.14 -27.61
N THR A 236 -7.88 -19.09 -27.18
CA THR A 236 -7.26 -18.11 -28.07
C THR A 236 -5.88 -17.75 -27.53
N PRO A 237 -4.80 -18.01 -28.29
CA PRO A 237 -3.47 -17.58 -27.91
C PRO A 237 -3.46 -16.06 -27.69
N TYR A 238 -3.04 -15.64 -26.49
CA TYR A 238 -2.89 -14.23 -26.12
C TYR A 238 -1.40 -13.89 -26.12
N ASP A 239 -1.02 -12.78 -26.76
CA ASP A 239 0.39 -12.42 -27.02
C ASP A 239 1.02 -11.53 -25.93
N TYR A 240 0.24 -11.12 -24.92
CA TYR A 240 0.66 -10.27 -23.80
C TYR A 240 1.24 -8.91 -24.22
N GLN A 241 0.98 -8.44 -25.45
CA GLN A 241 1.54 -7.18 -25.93
C GLN A 241 1.10 -5.99 -25.07
N HIS A 242 -0.14 -6.01 -24.57
CA HIS A 242 -0.66 -4.98 -23.68
C HIS A 242 0.13 -4.88 -22.36
N GLU A 243 0.36 -6.00 -21.68
CA GLU A 243 1.13 -6.06 -20.44
C GLU A 243 2.61 -5.68 -20.68
N ILE A 244 3.18 -6.09 -21.80
CA ILE A 244 4.54 -5.71 -22.20
C ILE A 244 4.63 -4.18 -22.32
N ASP A 245 3.69 -3.54 -23.02
CA ASP A 245 3.70 -2.10 -23.22
C ASP A 245 3.48 -1.33 -21.91
N GLN A 246 2.62 -1.83 -21.01
CA GLN A 246 2.45 -1.23 -19.67
C GLN A 246 3.74 -1.33 -18.82
N VAL A 247 4.44 -2.46 -18.83
CA VAL A 247 5.73 -2.60 -18.15
C VAL A 247 6.75 -1.60 -18.73
N LEU A 248 6.85 -1.51 -20.06
CA LEU A 248 7.76 -0.57 -20.72
C LEU A 248 7.40 0.89 -20.43
N GLN A 249 6.10 1.23 -20.37
CA GLN A 249 5.62 2.55 -19.99
C GLN A 249 6.05 2.92 -18.56
N VAL A 250 5.97 1.98 -17.61
CA VAL A 250 6.43 2.23 -16.24
C VAL A 250 7.95 2.44 -16.18
N LEU A 251 8.71 1.64 -16.93
CA LEU A 251 10.16 1.77 -17.03
C LEU A 251 10.56 3.13 -17.63
N GLU A 252 9.87 3.58 -18.68
CA GLU A 252 10.09 4.87 -19.32
C GLU A 252 9.71 6.04 -18.40
N GLN A 253 8.48 6.05 -17.92
CA GLN A 253 7.90 7.23 -17.23
C GLN A 253 8.30 7.29 -15.76
N GLY A 254 8.31 6.15 -15.06
CA GLY A 254 8.62 6.09 -13.63
C GLY A 254 10.11 6.16 -13.33
N PHE A 255 10.92 5.53 -14.17
CA PHE A 255 12.36 5.40 -13.95
C PHE A 255 13.22 6.17 -14.96
N LYS A 256 12.61 6.89 -15.89
CA LYS A 256 13.29 7.73 -16.89
C LYS A 256 14.30 6.96 -17.74
N ILE A 257 14.04 5.67 -18.01
CA ILE A 257 14.89 4.84 -18.87
C ILE A 257 14.73 5.30 -20.32
N LYS A 258 15.85 5.49 -21.03
CA LYS A 258 15.82 5.97 -22.42
C LYS A 258 15.18 4.93 -23.34
N GLN A 259 14.45 5.40 -24.36
CA GLN A 259 13.79 4.53 -25.35
C GLN A 259 14.74 3.54 -26.04
N SER A 260 16.00 3.93 -26.29
CA SER A 260 17.03 3.04 -26.85
C SER A 260 17.41 1.90 -25.91
N GLU A 261 17.39 2.14 -24.60
CA GLU A 261 17.69 1.13 -23.58
C GLU A 261 16.50 0.19 -23.36
N LEU A 262 15.27 0.71 -23.50
CA LEU A 262 14.05 -0.10 -23.45
C LEU A 262 13.99 -1.17 -24.55
N GLN A 263 14.58 -0.91 -25.72
CA GLN A 263 14.69 -1.93 -26.76
C GLN A 263 15.55 -3.14 -26.35
N ASN A 264 16.48 -2.96 -25.40
CA ASN A 264 17.30 -4.07 -24.90
C ASN A 264 16.54 -4.94 -23.90
N ILE A 265 15.61 -4.39 -23.12
CA ILE A 265 14.84 -5.17 -22.14
C ILE A 265 13.57 -5.80 -22.75
N LYS A 266 13.01 -5.19 -23.80
CA LYS A 266 11.77 -5.65 -24.45
C LYS A 266 11.78 -7.13 -24.84
N PRO A 267 12.87 -7.73 -25.40
CA PRO A 267 12.91 -9.16 -25.69
C PRO A 267 12.77 -10.03 -24.44
N PHE A 268 13.42 -9.66 -23.33
CA PHE A 268 13.31 -10.39 -22.06
C PHE A 268 11.88 -10.33 -21.52
N VAL A 269 11.29 -9.12 -21.44
CA VAL A 269 9.91 -8.94 -20.97
C VAL A 269 8.96 -9.77 -21.84
N ARG A 270 9.07 -9.66 -23.17
CA ARG A 270 8.22 -10.41 -24.11
C ARG A 270 8.29 -11.92 -23.90
N THR A 271 9.46 -12.49 -23.68
CA THR A 271 9.61 -13.94 -23.50
C THR A 271 9.13 -14.40 -22.12
N ARG A 272 9.26 -13.58 -21.07
CA ARG A 272 9.07 -14.03 -19.69
C ARG A 272 7.77 -13.56 -19.04
N ILE A 273 7.15 -12.48 -19.51
CA ILE A 273 5.98 -11.83 -18.88
C ILE A 273 4.85 -12.81 -18.58
N THR A 274 4.55 -13.74 -19.48
CA THR A 274 3.49 -14.76 -19.31
C THR A 274 3.69 -15.60 -18.05
N ARG A 275 4.94 -15.88 -17.65
CA ARG A 275 5.23 -16.69 -16.45
C ARG A 275 4.90 -15.91 -15.18
N TYR A 276 5.26 -14.63 -15.16
CA TYR A 276 4.98 -13.73 -14.04
C TYR A 276 3.49 -13.43 -13.91
N VAL A 277 2.81 -13.11 -15.02
CA VAL A 277 1.40 -12.73 -15.00
C VAL A 277 0.49 -13.86 -14.52
N LEU A 278 0.67 -15.09 -15.02
CA LEU A 278 -0.20 -16.22 -14.66
C LEU A 278 -0.07 -16.66 -13.21
N SER A 279 1.11 -16.50 -12.62
CA SER A 279 1.41 -16.85 -11.23
C SER A 279 1.32 -15.66 -10.27
N LEU A 280 1.02 -14.46 -10.77
CA LEU A 280 1.14 -13.19 -10.04
C LEU A 280 2.52 -13.02 -9.37
N GLY A 281 3.58 -13.47 -10.06
CA GLY A 281 4.97 -13.43 -9.59
C GLY A 281 5.32 -14.47 -8.51
N ILE A 282 4.34 -15.23 -8.02
CA ILE A 282 4.59 -16.30 -7.04
C ILE A 282 5.55 -17.32 -7.67
N ASN A 283 6.55 -17.75 -6.90
CA ASN A 283 7.62 -18.64 -7.32
C ASN A 283 8.73 -18.02 -8.18
N PHE A 284 8.61 -16.76 -8.60
CA PHE A 284 9.66 -16.06 -9.38
C PHE A 284 10.49 -15.08 -8.56
N TYR A 285 10.02 -14.72 -7.36
CA TYR A 285 10.74 -13.87 -6.42
C TYR A 285 10.98 -14.57 -5.09
N GLN A 286 11.79 -13.94 -4.24
CA GLN A 286 11.85 -14.26 -2.82
C GLN A 286 10.44 -14.18 -2.21
N PHE A 287 10.19 -14.97 -1.16
CA PHE A 287 8.90 -15.04 -0.49
C PHE A 287 8.37 -13.64 -0.11
N GLN A 288 9.21 -12.82 0.52
CA GLN A 288 8.81 -11.49 1.00
C GLN A 288 8.42 -10.55 -0.15
N THR A 289 9.13 -10.63 -1.28
CA THR A 289 8.83 -9.85 -2.47
C THR A 289 7.52 -10.34 -3.11
N SER A 290 7.32 -11.65 -3.19
CA SER A 290 6.06 -12.24 -3.68
C SER A 290 4.88 -11.82 -2.80
N PHE A 291 5.04 -11.90 -1.47
CA PHE A 291 4.05 -11.43 -0.50
C PHE A 291 3.74 -9.95 -0.66
N TYR A 292 4.76 -9.10 -0.79
CA TYR A 292 4.57 -7.66 -1.04
C TYR A 292 3.75 -7.42 -2.31
N MET A 293 4.06 -8.10 -3.42
CA MET A 293 3.31 -7.98 -4.67
C MET A 293 1.84 -8.38 -4.51
N ILE A 294 1.57 -9.56 -3.92
CA ILE A 294 0.19 -10.00 -3.64
C ILE A 294 -0.54 -9.02 -2.72
N ASN A 295 0.15 -8.45 -1.73
CA ASN A 295 -0.44 -7.44 -0.86
C ASN A 295 -0.85 -6.18 -1.65
N GLN A 296 -0.02 -5.69 -2.57
CA GLN A 296 -0.36 -4.52 -3.41
C GLN A 296 -1.53 -4.80 -4.38
N ILE A 297 -1.70 -6.06 -4.79
CA ILE A 297 -2.84 -6.51 -5.59
C ILE A 297 -4.14 -6.43 -4.78
N LEU A 298 -4.11 -6.96 -3.56
CA LEU A 298 -5.31 -7.17 -2.75
C LEU A 298 -5.75 -5.96 -1.92
N VAL A 299 -4.84 -5.03 -1.58
CA VAL A 299 -5.17 -3.80 -0.85
C VAL A 299 -5.95 -2.79 -1.71
N GLY A 300 -5.88 -2.90 -3.04
CA GLY A 300 -6.63 -2.02 -3.95
C GLY A 300 -7.21 -2.78 -5.14
N PRO A 301 -8.27 -3.59 -4.98
CA PRO A 301 -8.75 -4.52 -6.01
C PRO A 301 -8.98 -3.86 -7.39
N LYS A 302 -9.58 -2.66 -7.40
CA LYS A 302 -9.86 -1.90 -8.64
C LYS A 302 -8.62 -1.52 -9.44
N THR A 303 -7.48 -1.34 -8.77
CA THR A 303 -6.18 -1.03 -9.38
C THR A 303 -5.17 -2.15 -9.15
N GLY A 304 -5.62 -3.32 -8.70
CA GLY A 304 -4.76 -4.37 -8.16
C GLY A 304 -3.85 -4.95 -9.24
N TYR A 305 -4.40 -5.17 -10.43
CA TYR A 305 -3.64 -5.64 -11.58
C TYR A 305 -2.65 -4.59 -12.08
N ASP A 306 -3.05 -3.32 -12.14
CA ASP A 306 -2.14 -2.23 -12.50
C ASP A 306 -0.98 -2.11 -11.50
N ASN A 307 -1.27 -2.24 -10.20
CA ASN A 307 -0.26 -2.27 -9.14
C ASN A 307 0.70 -3.46 -9.30
N PHE A 308 0.21 -4.62 -9.71
CA PHE A 308 1.05 -5.77 -10.03
C PHE A 308 1.99 -5.51 -11.20
N ILE A 309 1.48 -4.96 -12.32
CA ILE A 309 2.31 -4.62 -13.48
C ILE A 309 3.38 -3.59 -13.11
N LYS A 310 3.04 -2.60 -12.27
CA LYS A 310 4.00 -1.66 -11.70
C LYS A 310 5.06 -2.36 -10.84
N CYS A 311 4.68 -3.31 -9.99
CA CYS A 311 5.63 -4.11 -9.20
C CYS A 311 6.55 -4.96 -10.09
N LEU A 312 6.06 -5.53 -11.19
CA LEU A 312 6.89 -6.23 -12.16
C LEU A 312 7.92 -5.29 -12.79
N ALA A 313 7.48 -4.11 -13.25
CA ALA A 313 8.38 -3.11 -13.82
C ALA A 313 9.45 -2.64 -12.82
N VAL A 314 9.07 -2.39 -11.56
CA VAL A 314 10.02 -2.10 -10.46
C VAL A 314 11.07 -3.20 -10.31
N SER A 315 10.62 -4.47 -10.32
CA SER A 315 11.53 -5.60 -10.17
C SER A 315 12.50 -5.74 -11.34
N PHE A 316 12.06 -5.44 -12.56
CA PHE A 316 12.91 -5.43 -13.75
C PHE A 316 13.87 -4.24 -13.75
N TYR A 317 13.43 -3.07 -13.27
CA TYR A 317 14.28 -1.91 -13.10
C TYR A 317 15.43 -2.19 -12.14
N GLN A 318 15.16 -2.81 -10.99
CA GLN A 318 16.20 -3.14 -10.01
C GLN A 318 17.29 -4.07 -10.56
N GLN A 319 16.97 -4.84 -11.60
CA GLN A 319 17.89 -5.78 -12.25
C GLN A 319 18.14 -5.42 -13.71
N PHE A 320 17.96 -4.14 -14.07
CA PHE A 320 18.00 -3.70 -15.46
C PHE A 320 19.35 -4.01 -16.13
N GLU A 321 20.46 -3.70 -15.45
CA GLU A 321 21.80 -4.00 -15.96
C GLU A 321 22.06 -5.50 -16.10
N ASP A 322 21.62 -6.31 -15.14
CA ASP A 322 21.76 -7.76 -15.23
C ASP A 322 20.93 -8.33 -16.39
N ILE A 323 19.69 -7.87 -16.58
CA ILE A 323 18.85 -8.31 -17.71
C ILE A 323 19.51 -7.93 -19.05
N LYS A 324 20.12 -6.75 -19.14
CA LYS A 324 20.86 -6.29 -20.32
C LYS A 324 22.08 -7.17 -20.61
N ILE A 325 22.85 -7.53 -19.57
CA ILE A 325 24.02 -8.42 -19.70
C ILE A 325 23.58 -9.83 -20.13
N PHE A 326 22.47 -10.34 -19.58
CA PHE A 326 21.98 -11.70 -19.79
C PHE A 326 20.84 -11.78 -20.82
N ILE A 327 20.74 -10.84 -21.77
CA ILE A 327 19.65 -10.81 -22.75
C ILE A 327 19.51 -12.12 -23.56
N ASN A 328 20.65 -12.75 -23.87
CA ASN A 328 20.71 -14.04 -24.58
C ASN A 328 20.67 -15.26 -23.64
N ALA A 329 20.76 -15.03 -22.33
CA ALA A 329 20.78 -16.04 -21.26
C ALA A 329 19.66 -15.74 -20.27
N GLN A 330 18.43 -15.67 -20.76
CA GLN A 330 17.28 -15.19 -19.98
C GLN A 330 17.03 -15.97 -18.67
N GLU A 331 17.44 -17.25 -18.58
CA GLU A 331 17.36 -18.02 -17.34
C GLU A 331 18.30 -17.47 -16.26
N ASP A 332 19.51 -17.03 -16.65
CA ASP A 332 20.44 -16.37 -15.74
C ASP A 332 19.90 -15.01 -15.29
N ALA A 333 19.23 -14.26 -16.17
CA ALA A 333 18.53 -13.02 -15.81
C ALA A 333 17.41 -13.26 -14.79
N GLU A 334 16.54 -14.25 -15.01
CA GLU A 334 15.51 -14.63 -14.02
C GLU A 334 16.13 -15.08 -12.69
N ALA A 335 17.26 -15.81 -12.74
CA ALA A 335 17.98 -16.20 -11.54
C ALA A 335 18.52 -14.97 -10.78
N GLN A 336 18.97 -13.91 -11.47
CA GLN A 336 19.35 -12.65 -10.81
C GLN A 336 18.15 -11.95 -10.19
N ILE A 337 17.02 -11.88 -10.90
CA ILE A 337 15.76 -11.33 -10.38
C ILE A 337 15.34 -12.02 -9.08
N LEU A 338 15.24 -13.35 -9.08
CA LEU A 338 14.89 -14.14 -7.90
C LEU A 338 15.87 -13.90 -6.74
N ARG A 339 17.14 -13.64 -7.03
CA ARG A 339 18.19 -13.52 -6.03
C ARG A 339 18.26 -12.13 -5.42
N ASN A 340 18.09 -11.08 -6.22
CA ASN A 340 18.50 -9.72 -5.86
C ASN A 340 17.33 -8.74 -5.65
N VAL A 341 16.13 -9.04 -6.16
CA VAL A 341 14.95 -8.18 -5.93
C VAL A 341 14.43 -8.39 -4.51
N LYS A 342 14.66 -7.38 -3.65
CA LYS A 342 14.23 -7.36 -2.26
C LYS A 342 12.91 -6.59 -2.11
N SER A 343 12.04 -7.04 -1.19
CA SER A 343 10.75 -6.40 -0.93
C SER A 343 10.88 -4.93 -0.51
N THR A 344 11.85 -4.62 0.37
CA THR A 344 12.06 -3.24 0.87
C THR A 344 12.44 -2.25 -0.23
N GLN A 345 13.27 -2.68 -1.18
CA GLN A 345 13.64 -1.86 -2.33
C GLN A 345 12.46 -1.76 -3.31
N CYS A 346 11.72 -2.86 -3.52
CA CYS A 346 10.51 -2.87 -4.34
C CYS A 346 9.46 -1.89 -3.80
N GLU A 347 9.27 -1.85 -2.49
CA GLU A 347 8.36 -0.90 -1.82
C GLU A 347 8.76 0.55 -2.05
N LYS A 348 10.05 0.87 -1.85
CA LYS A 348 10.59 2.21 -2.08
C LYS A 348 10.39 2.67 -3.53
N ASP A 349 10.76 1.83 -4.49
CA ASP A 349 10.72 2.18 -5.92
C ASP A 349 9.29 2.17 -6.47
N PHE A 350 8.40 1.34 -5.92
CA PHE A 350 6.98 1.31 -6.29
C PHE A 350 6.30 2.65 -6.09
N LEU A 351 6.69 3.43 -5.06
CA LEU A 351 6.15 4.77 -4.83
C LEU A 351 6.36 5.71 -6.04
N LEU A 352 7.47 5.57 -6.77
CA LEU A 352 7.76 6.37 -7.96
C LEU A 352 6.80 6.06 -9.12
N THR A 353 6.20 4.87 -9.12
CA THR A 353 5.29 4.41 -10.18
C THR A 353 3.83 4.76 -9.92
N LYS A 354 3.48 5.25 -8.72
CA LYS A 354 2.08 5.52 -8.35
C LYS A 354 1.41 6.58 -9.21
N VAL A 355 2.17 7.55 -9.71
CA VAL A 355 1.69 8.64 -10.58
C VAL A 355 1.34 8.17 -12.00
N ILE A 356 1.78 6.98 -12.39
CA ILE A 356 1.57 6.45 -13.73
C ILE A 356 0.17 5.85 -13.81
N ILE A 357 -0.64 6.36 -14.72
CA ILE A 357 -2.00 5.89 -14.98
C ILE A 357 -1.98 5.10 -16.28
N PHE A 358 -2.44 3.84 -16.25
CA PHE A 358 -2.62 3.07 -17.45
C PHE A 358 -3.90 3.51 -18.16
N ILE A 359 -3.81 3.72 -19.46
CA ILE A 359 -4.99 3.97 -20.28
C ILE A 359 -5.80 2.66 -20.29
N PRO A 360 -7.08 2.68 -19.88
CA PRO A 360 -7.90 1.48 -19.90
C PRO A 360 -7.94 0.93 -21.32
N HIS A 361 -7.53 -0.32 -21.50
CA HIS A 361 -7.68 -0.97 -22.79
C HIS A 361 -9.18 -0.97 -23.15
N LYS A 362 -9.55 -0.53 -24.37
CA LYS A 362 -10.94 -0.49 -24.84
C LYS A 362 -11.52 -1.90 -24.75
N ARG A 363 -12.19 -2.19 -23.64
CA ARG A 363 -12.76 -3.50 -23.35
C ARG A 363 -13.83 -3.77 -24.39
N VAL A 364 -13.68 -4.86 -25.15
CA VAL A 364 -14.84 -5.54 -25.72
C VAL A 364 -15.52 -6.20 -24.52
N THR A 365 -16.40 -5.48 -23.85
CA THR A 365 -17.06 -5.93 -22.62
C THR A 365 -17.99 -7.11 -22.92
N GLN A 366 -17.48 -8.33 -22.78
CA GLN A 366 -18.29 -9.40 -22.19
C GLN A 366 -18.20 -9.21 -20.67
N SER A 367 -19.00 -8.31 -20.12
CA SER A 367 -19.14 -8.23 -18.67
C SER A 367 -19.84 -9.50 -18.21
N VAL A 368 -19.10 -10.39 -17.55
CA VAL A 368 -19.72 -11.41 -16.70
C VAL A 368 -20.30 -10.64 -15.52
N VAL A 369 -21.59 -10.28 -15.62
CA VAL A 369 -22.31 -9.71 -14.47
C VAL A 369 -22.49 -10.87 -13.50
N ILE A 370 -21.59 -10.97 -12.53
CA ILE A 370 -21.78 -11.84 -11.37
C ILE A 370 -22.96 -11.25 -10.59
N GLN A 371 -24.17 -11.73 -10.89
CA GLN A 371 -25.36 -11.39 -10.12
C GLN A 371 -25.22 -12.02 -8.72
N ARG A 372 -24.69 -11.24 -7.77
CA ARG A 372 -24.81 -11.58 -6.34
C ARG A 372 -26.31 -11.63 -6.02
N SER A 373 -26.77 -12.75 -5.48
CA SER A 373 -28.17 -13.20 -5.44
C SER A 373 -29.13 -12.42 -4.53
N ASN A 374 -28.87 -11.15 -4.19
CA ASN A 374 -29.66 -10.39 -3.23
C ASN A 374 -30.63 -9.34 -3.79
N GLU A 375 -30.83 -9.22 -5.10
CA GLU A 375 -31.86 -8.34 -5.65
C GLU A 375 -32.87 -9.09 -6.52
N LYS A 376 -34.02 -9.44 -5.93
CA LYS A 376 -35.22 -9.79 -6.68
C LYS A 376 -35.78 -8.51 -7.30
N LYS A 377 -35.66 -8.34 -8.62
CA LYS A 377 -36.51 -7.43 -9.41
C LYS A 377 -37.27 -8.20 -10.50
N PRO A 378 -38.52 -7.80 -10.78
CA PRO A 378 -39.42 -8.55 -11.65
C PRO A 378 -39.10 -8.31 -13.13
N SER A 379 -39.41 -9.34 -13.92
CA SER A 379 -39.23 -9.43 -15.37
C SER A 379 -40.00 -8.35 -16.15
N SER A 380 -39.34 -7.73 -17.13
CA SER A 380 -40.01 -7.21 -18.32
C SER A 380 -39.13 -7.41 -19.55
N GLN A 381 -39.74 -8.09 -20.53
CA GLN A 381 -39.24 -8.43 -21.86
C GLN A 381 -38.78 -7.21 -22.65
N ILE A 382 -37.62 -7.29 -23.31
CA ILE A 382 -37.33 -6.55 -24.55
C ILE A 382 -36.51 -7.47 -25.47
N GLN A 383 -37.04 -7.74 -26.66
CA GLN A 383 -36.36 -8.43 -27.77
C GLN A 383 -35.38 -7.49 -28.50
N PRO A 384 -34.40 -8.01 -29.26
CA PRO A 384 -33.79 -7.25 -30.34
C PRO A 384 -34.05 -7.87 -31.73
N GLU A 385 -34.66 -7.06 -32.60
CA GLU A 385 -34.68 -7.22 -34.05
C GLU A 385 -33.37 -6.71 -34.69
N HIS A 386 -32.82 -7.57 -35.55
CA HIS A 386 -32.28 -7.34 -36.90
C HIS A 386 -31.33 -6.18 -37.30
N ASN A 387 -30.27 -6.64 -38.00
CA ASN A 387 -29.63 -6.10 -39.22
C ASN A 387 -28.69 -4.89 -39.15
N ARG A 388 -27.40 -5.10 -39.50
CA ARG A 388 -26.90 -4.83 -40.87
C ARG A 388 -25.45 -5.28 -41.10
N ASP A 389 -25.27 -5.71 -42.35
CA ASP A 389 -24.11 -6.28 -43.03
C ASP A 389 -23.22 -5.22 -43.73
N VAL A 390 -21.96 -5.64 -43.98
CA VAL A 390 -21.16 -5.41 -45.21
C VAL A 390 -20.56 -4.01 -45.50
N LYS A 391 -19.22 -3.90 -45.38
CA LYS A 391 -18.24 -3.50 -46.43
C LYS A 391 -16.84 -3.22 -45.85
N VAL A 392 -15.89 -4.14 -46.07
CA VAL A 392 -14.44 -3.84 -46.03
C VAL A 392 -13.79 -4.57 -47.20
N GLU A 393 -13.66 -3.87 -48.33
CA GLU A 393 -12.67 -4.16 -49.36
C GLU A 393 -12.54 -2.94 -50.27
N ILE A 394 -11.34 -2.71 -50.80
CA ILE A 394 -10.87 -1.59 -51.64
C ILE A 394 -10.17 -0.46 -50.86
N GLN A 395 -8.88 -0.66 -50.54
CA GLN A 395 -7.84 0.38 -50.66
C GLN A 395 -6.44 -0.23 -50.54
N ILE A 396 -6.01 -0.91 -51.60
CA ILE A 396 -4.58 -1.17 -51.89
C ILE A 396 -4.43 -0.96 -53.39
N LYS A 397 -4.12 0.27 -53.82
CA LYS A 397 -3.51 0.66 -55.12
C LYS A 397 -3.58 2.18 -55.34
N THR A 398 -2.89 2.96 -54.50
CA THR A 398 -2.64 4.38 -54.83
C THR A 398 -1.38 5.00 -54.21
N ASP A 399 -0.36 4.21 -53.82
CA ASP A 399 0.84 4.75 -53.13
C ASP A 399 2.17 4.44 -53.83
N GLN A 400 2.22 4.50 -55.16
CA GLN A 400 3.49 4.33 -55.89
C GLN A 400 3.93 5.50 -56.78
N ASN A 401 3.16 6.58 -56.91
CA ASN A 401 3.53 7.71 -57.79
C ASN A 401 3.83 9.04 -57.07
N MET A 402 3.90 9.07 -55.73
CA MET A 402 4.24 10.29 -54.97
C MET A 402 5.66 10.28 -54.36
N SER A 403 6.46 9.23 -54.57
CA SER A 403 7.80 9.11 -53.97
C SER A 403 8.96 9.60 -54.86
N GLU A 404 8.72 9.92 -56.15
CA GLU A 404 9.78 10.35 -57.07
C GLU A 404 9.87 11.87 -57.30
N TYR A 405 8.89 12.66 -56.84
CA TYR A 405 8.92 14.12 -57.00
C TYR A 405 9.53 14.89 -55.82
N ALA A 406 9.70 14.24 -54.66
CA ALA A 406 10.24 14.88 -53.45
C ALA A 406 11.79 14.94 -53.39
N ALA A 407 12.49 14.19 -54.26
CA ALA A 407 13.95 14.03 -54.18
C ALA A 407 14.78 15.10 -54.94
N LEU A 408 14.14 16.01 -55.69
CA LEU A 408 14.85 16.98 -56.55
C LEU A 408 14.80 18.44 -56.07
N GLN A 409 14.05 18.77 -55.01
CA GLN A 409 14.02 20.13 -54.43
C GLN A 409 14.91 20.31 -53.19
N ASP A 410 15.47 19.24 -52.62
CA ASP A 410 16.16 19.31 -51.31
C ASP A 410 17.66 19.68 -51.39
N LYS A 411 18.24 19.76 -52.60
CA LYS A 411 19.68 20.10 -52.78
C LYS A 411 19.96 21.59 -52.97
N SER A 412 18.99 22.39 -53.40
CA SER A 412 19.16 23.84 -53.61
C SER A 412 18.89 24.66 -52.33
N PHE A 413 18.11 24.12 -51.40
CA PHE A 413 17.76 24.81 -50.14
C PHE A 413 18.79 24.65 -49.02
N GLN A 414 19.68 23.64 -49.09
CA GLN A 414 20.72 23.41 -48.09
C GLN A 414 22.01 24.24 -48.31
N GLU A 415 22.22 24.79 -49.50
CA GLU A 415 23.43 25.56 -49.83
C GLU A 415 23.33 27.05 -49.42
N LEU A 416 22.12 27.61 -49.30
CA LEU A 416 21.91 28.96 -48.77
C LEU A 416 21.99 29.04 -47.23
N ARG A 417 21.79 27.93 -46.51
CA ARG A 417 21.86 27.90 -45.03
C ARG A 417 23.29 27.86 -44.47
N ARG A 418 24.30 27.56 -45.31
CA ARG A 418 25.71 27.47 -44.89
C ARG A 418 26.48 28.80 -44.95
N LYS A 419 25.87 29.91 -45.40
CA LYS A 419 26.55 31.22 -45.52
C LYS A 419 26.09 32.32 -44.56
N SER A 420 25.18 32.05 -43.62
CA SER A 420 24.60 33.10 -42.74
C SER A 420 24.64 32.82 -41.24
N VAL A 421 25.52 31.93 -40.75
CA VAL A 421 25.76 31.78 -39.30
C VAL A 421 27.26 31.70 -39.01
N GLU A 422 27.92 32.85 -39.10
CA GLU A 422 29.06 33.20 -38.24
C GLU A 422 28.69 34.50 -37.53
N VAL A 423 27.70 34.42 -36.64
CA VAL A 423 27.57 35.42 -35.57
C VAL A 423 28.57 34.96 -34.51
N LYS A 424 29.68 35.69 -34.38
CA LYS A 424 30.59 35.55 -33.24
C LYS A 424 29.76 35.70 -31.97
N ALA A 425 29.52 34.60 -31.28
CA ALA A 425 29.04 34.63 -29.90
C ALA A 425 30.07 35.43 -29.09
N THR A 426 29.64 36.56 -28.54
CA THR A 426 30.43 37.29 -27.56
C THR A 426 30.54 36.41 -26.30
N PRO A 427 31.76 36.06 -25.85
CA PRO A 427 31.99 35.06 -24.79
C PRO A 427 31.46 35.47 -23.40
N GLU A 428 31.11 36.74 -23.20
CA GLU A 428 30.71 37.27 -21.88
C GLU A 428 29.38 36.69 -21.35
N GLY A 429 28.38 36.42 -22.20
CA GLY A 429 27.08 35.91 -21.75
C GLY A 429 27.09 34.44 -21.28
N ASP A 430 27.95 33.62 -21.87
CA ASP A 430 28.14 32.23 -21.45
C ASP A 430 29.02 32.14 -20.19
N GLU A 431 29.94 33.08 -20.01
CA GLU A 431 30.78 33.19 -18.81
C GLU A 431 29.97 33.66 -17.59
N GLU A 432 29.07 34.63 -17.74
CA GLU A 432 28.16 35.05 -16.67
C GLU A 432 27.16 33.95 -16.26
N LYS A 433 26.64 33.19 -17.24
CA LYS A 433 25.77 32.04 -16.97
C LYS A 433 26.52 30.91 -16.26
N ALA A 434 27.79 30.69 -16.61
CA ALA A 434 28.65 29.74 -15.92
C ALA A 434 28.98 30.19 -14.49
N ASN A 435 29.25 31.49 -14.29
CA ASN A 435 29.50 32.06 -12.97
C ASN A 435 28.27 31.98 -12.06
N LEU A 436 27.06 32.28 -12.58
CA LEU A 436 25.81 32.16 -11.82
C LEU A 436 25.52 30.71 -11.44
N LYS A 437 25.79 29.77 -12.35
CA LYS A 437 25.65 28.34 -12.08
C LYS A 437 26.63 27.87 -11.01
N GLN A 438 27.89 28.29 -11.08
CA GLN A 438 28.91 27.97 -10.09
C GLN A 438 28.59 28.58 -8.71
N TYR A 439 27.89 29.72 -8.69
CA TYR A 439 27.41 30.35 -7.46
C TYR A 439 26.26 29.57 -6.80
N ILE A 440 25.29 29.12 -7.60
CA ILE A 440 24.19 28.26 -7.14
C ILE A 440 24.75 26.93 -6.59
N GLU A 441 25.69 26.31 -7.30
CA GLU A 441 26.35 25.08 -6.87
C GLU A 441 27.06 25.26 -5.51
N LYS A 442 27.72 26.40 -5.27
CA LYS A 442 28.33 26.72 -3.96
C LYS A 442 27.32 26.88 -2.84
N ILE A 443 26.16 27.50 -3.09
CA ILE A 443 25.09 27.63 -2.09
C ILE A 443 24.52 26.25 -1.75
N GLU A 444 24.29 25.41 -2.76
CA GLU A 444 23.77 24.05 -2.57
C GLU A 444 24.76 23.16 -1.80
N GLU A 445 26.06 23.24 -2.09
CA GLU A 445 27.11 22.54 -1.34
C GLU A 445 27.16 22.98 0.13
N THR A 446 27.07 24.28 0.39
CA THR A 446 27.08 24.86 1.75
C THR A 446 25.84 24.42 2.55
N LEU A 447 24.66 24.40 1.91
CA LEU A 447 23.42 23.92 2.52
C LEU A 447 23.46 22.41 2.81
N MET A 448 24.01 21.60 1.90
CA MET A 448 24.19 20.16 2.13
C MET A 448 25.17 19.88 3.27
N LEU A 449 26.26 20.64 3.38
CA LEU A 449 27.22 20.50 4.47
C LEU A 449 26.57 20.84 5.83
N LYS A 450 25.78 21.92 5.88
CA LYS A 450 25.00 22.29 7.07
C LYS A 450 24.01 21.19 7.45
N HIS A 451 23.27 20.65 6.49
CA HIS A 451 22.30 19.58 6.75
C HIS A 451 22.98 18.31 7.31
N LYS A 452 24.18 17.98 6.80
CA LYS A 452 24.99 16.88 7.32
C LYS A 452 25.41 17.10 8.78
N LEU A 453 25.87 18.31 9.12
CA LEU A 453 26.26 18.68 10.49
C LEU A 453 25.07 18.66 11.46
N VAL A 454 23.90 19.12 11.03
CA VAL A 454 22.66 19.06 11.84
C VAL A 454 22.24 17.61 12.08
N THR A 455 22.34 16.76 11.05
CA THR A 455 22.02 15.33 11.16
C THR A 455 23.00 14.61 12.09
N GLU A 456 24.28 14.95 12.04
CA GLU A 456 25.30 14.42 12.96
C GLU A 456 25.01 14.81 14.41
N LEU A 457 24.64 16.08 14.65
CA LEU A 457 24.21 16.55 15.97
C LEU A 457 22.97 15.79 16.48
N GLN A 458 21.96 15.60 15.63
CA GLN A 458 20.72 14.88 15.98
C GLN A 458 20.98 13.40 16.31
N ASN A 459 21.84 12.74 15.53
CA ASN A 459 22.22 11.35 15.78
C ASN A 459 23.01 11.22 17.09
N ARG A 460 23.89 12.17 17.38
CA ARG A 460 24.64 12.21 18.64
C ARG A 460 23.71 12.39 19.85
N VAL A 461 22.70 13.27 19.75
CA VAL A 461 21.68 13.45 20.79
C VAL A 461 20.87 12.17 21.00
N LYS A 462 20.49 11.46 19.92
CA LYS A 462 19.80 10.17 20.01
C LYS A 462 20.68 9.07 20.61
N GLU A 463 21.96 9.01 20.27
CA GLU A 463 22.92 8.08 20.88
C GLU A 463 23.01 8.30 22.40
N LEU A 464 22.97 9.55 22.86
CA LEU A 464 22.99 9.90 24.29
C LEU A 464 21.71 9.54 25.01
N GLN A 465 20.55 9.77 24.39
CA GLN A 465 19.25 9.40 24.96
C GLN A 465 19.07 7.89 25.11
N ASN A 466 19.80 7.10 24.32
CA ASN A 466 19.71 5.64 24.31
C ASN A 466 20.76 4.93 25.17
N GLN A 467 21.68 5.65 25.83
CA GLN A 467 22.63 5.03 26.76
C GLN A 467 21.99 4.84 28.14
N PRO A 468 22.05 3.62 28.72
CA PRO A 468 21.52 3.36 30.05
C PRO A 468 22.31 4.15 31.12
N PRO A 469 21.66 4.68 32.16
CA PRO A 469 22.34 5.45 33.21
C PRO A 469 23.28 4.53 33.99
N GLN A 470 24.56 4.54 33.63
CA GLN A 470 25.60 3.87 34.41
C GLN A 470 26.06 4.80 35.53
N ILE A 471 25.79 4.36 36.75
CA ILE A 471 26.21 4.98 38.00
C ILE A 471 27.70 4.65 38.21
N ASN A 472 28.59 5.58 37.84
CA ASN A 472 29.73 6.05 38.63
C ASN A 472 30.79 6.77 37.76
N ASN A 473 31.14 8.00 38.16
CA ASN A 473 32.27 8.85 37.70
C ASN A 473 32.24 9.40 36.25
N ASN A 474 31.21 10.21 35.91
CA ASN A 474 31.03 10.79 34.57
C ASN A 474 31.26 12.31 34.42
N GLN A 475 31.87 13.01 35.38
CA GLN A 475 32.10 14.47 35.22
C GLN A 475 33.01 14.82 34.03
N ASP A 476 33.93 13.93 33.64
CA ASP A 476 34.86 14.18 32.52
C ASP A 476 34.25 13.82 31.15
N VAL A 477 33.35 12.84 31.12
CA VAL A 477 32.64 12.41 29.90
C VAL A 477 31.58 13.43 29.53
N ASP A 478 30.81 13.92 30.49
CA ASP A 478 29.82 14.98 30.26
C ASP A 478 30.48 16.28 29.78
N LYS A 479 31.67 16.62 30.30
CA LYS A 479 32.42 17.80 29.87
C LYS A 479 32.94 17.67 28.43
N GLN A 480 33.54 16.54 28.07
CA GLN A 480 33.97 16.28 26.68
C GLN A 480 32.81 16.29 25.69
N LEU A 481 31.62 15.86 26.13
CA LEU A 481 30.40 15.86 25.35
C LEU A 481 29.81 17.26 25.15
N ILE A 482 29.80 18.08 26.21
CA ILE A 482 29.42 19.48 26.12
C ILE A 482 30.37 20.22 25.17
N ASP A 483 31.68 20.03 25.32
CA ASP A 483 32.70 20.65 24.46
C ASP A 483 32.55 20.22 22.99
N ALA A 484 32.25 18.95 22.72
CA ALA A 484 32.02 18.46 21.36
C ALA A 484 30.72 19.00 20.73
N ASN A 485 29.64 19.09 21.50
CA ASN A 485 28.38 19.70 21.04
C ASN A 485 28.54 21.20 20.78
N ASP A 486 29.30 21.91 21.61
CA ASP A 486 29.59 23.32 21.42
C ASP A 486 30.47 23.57 20.19
N GLN A 487 31.42 22.67 19.89
CA GLN A 487 32.18 22.72 18.64
C GLN A 487 31.30 22.52 17.41
N LEU A 488 30.34 21.58 17.45
CA LEU A 488 29.39 21.39 16.33
C LEU A 488 28.46 22.59 16.17
N ARG A 489 27.98 23.18 17.27
CA ARG A 489 27.17 24.40 17.24
C ARG A 489 27.93 25.57 16.63
N LYS A 490 29.22 25.75 16.97
CA LYS A 490 30.08 26.78 16.36
C LYS A 490 30.24 26.59 14.86
N ARG A 491 30.47 25.35 14.39
CA ARG A 491 30.57 25.05 12.95
C ARG A 491 29.27 25.33 12.20
N ILE A 492 28.12 25.01 12.79
CA ILE A 492 26.81 25.36 12.21
C ILE A 492 26.67 26.88 12.09
N GLN A 493 27.09 27.62 13.13
CA GLN A 493 27.04 29.07 13.15
C GLN A 493 28.00 29.72 12.13
N GLU A 494 29.17 29.14 11.90
CA GLU A 494 30.10 29.55 10.83
C GLU A 494 29.48 29.37 9.43
N GLN A 495 28.75 28.27 9.22
CA GLN A 495 28.02 28.04 7.97
C GLN A 495 26.85 29.03 7.80
N ASP A 496 26.18 29.41 8.90
CA ASP A 496 25.14 30.45 8.87
C ASP A 496 25.70 31.83 8.47
N ILE A 497 26.90 32.17 8.95
CA ILE A 497 27.59 33.39 8.55
C ILE A 497 27.98 33.34 7.06
N GLN A 498 28.45 32.19 6.56
CA GLN A 498 28.76 32.02 5.14
C GLN A 498 27.52 32.16 4.24
N ILE A 499 26.40 31.57 4.64
CA ILE A 499 25.11 31.73 3.93
C ILE A 499 24.70 33.20 3.93
N SER A 500 24.79 33.89 5.06
CA SER A 500 24.42 35.31 5.16
C SER A 500 25.34 36.21 4.31
N GLN A 501 26.64 35.90 4.20
CA GLN A 501 27.56 36.61 3.31
C GLN A 501 27.25 36.37 1.82
N LEU A 502 26.81 35.17 1.45
CA LEU A 502 26.34 34.85 0.10
C LEU A 502 25.00 35.55 -0.20
N GLU A 503 24.09 35.64 0.77
CA GLU A 503 22.86 36.43 0.65
C GLU A 503 23.14 37.93 0.49
N GLU A 504 24.16 38.46 1.16
CA GLU A 504 24.57 39.86 1.01
C GLU A 504 25.22 40.13 -0.36
N GLN A 505 25.94 39.16 -0.92
CA GLN A 505 26.37 39.17 -2.32
C GLN A 505 25.18 39.09 -3.31
N ASN A 506 24.03 38.55 -2.92
CA ASN A 506 22.82 38.57 -3.74
C ASN A 506 22.22 40.00 -3.84
N LYS A 507 22.54 40.93 -2.93
CA LYS A 507 22.21 42.36 -3.12
C LYS A 507 22.93 42.98 -4.33
N TYR A 508 24.06 42.40 -4.76
CA TYR A 508 24.73 42.78 -6.01
C TYR A 508 23.94 42.35 -7.26
N SER A 509 23.09 41.32 -7.15
CA SER A 509 22.17 40.89 -8.22
C SER A 509 21.09 41.94 -8.51
N ASN A 510 20.59 42.62 -7.47
CA ASN A 510 19.64 43.73 -7.62
C ASN A 510 20.27 44.94 -8.34
N LYS A 511 21.56 45.19 -8.12
CA LYS A 511 22.30 46.23 -8.85
C LYS A 511 22.53 45.84 -10.32
N LEU A 512 22.81 44.57 -10.59
CA LEU A 512 22.86 44.01 -11.95
C LEU A 512 21.50 44.09 -12.67
N GLN A 513 20.39 44.05 -11.93
CA GLN A 513 19.04 44.26 -12.47
C GLN A 513 18.79 45.73 -12.82
N GLU A 514 19.27 46.67 -12.01
CA GLU A 514 19.26 48.11 -12.34
C GLU A 514 20.11 48.39 -13.59
N ASP A 515 21.32 47.83 -13.67
CA ASP A 515 22.22 47.99 -14.81
C ASP A 515 21.64 47.37 -16.11
N ALA A 516 20.96 46.21 -16.01
CA ALA A 516 20.26 45.59 -17.13
C ALA A 516 19.04 46.42 -17.59
N GLN A 517 18.32 47.04 -16.64
CA GLN A 517 17.20 47.94 -16.95
C GLN A 517 17.69 49.22 -17.63
N GLU A 518 18.84 49.74 -17.21
CA GLU A 518 19.50 50.90 -17.82
C GLU A 518 19.99 50.58 -19.25
N MET A 519 20.54 49.37 -19.46
CA MET A 519 20.93 48.86 -20.78
C MET A 519 19.73 48.71 -21.73
N VAL A 520 18.61 48.16 -21.26
CA VAL A 520 17.36 48.08 -22.04
C VAL A 520 16.85 49.48 -22.41
N THR A 521 16.94 50.43 -21.49
CA THR A 521 16.54 51.83 -21.72
C THR A 521 17.44 52.51 -22.76
N SER A 522 18.75 52.21 -22.73
CA SER A 522 19.72 52.69 -23.71
C SER A 522 19.47 52.10 -25.11
N ILE A 523 19.18 50.80 -25.21
CA ILE A 523 18.83 50.13 -26.49
C ILE A 523 17.53 50.71 -27.06
N GLN A 524 16.50 50.92 -26.23
CA GLN A 524 15.25 51.54 -26.67
C GLN A 524 15.46 52.96 -27.19
N LYS A 525 16.35 53.74 -26.57
CA LYS A 525 16.72 55.07 -27.03
C LYS A 525 17.43 55.00 -28.40
N SER A 526 18.38 54.08 -28.56
CA SER A 526 19.09 53.86 -29.82
C SER A 526 18.16 53.43 -30.96
N ASN A 527 17.16 52.56 -30.68
CA ASN A 527 16.15 52.17 -31.66
C ASN A 527 15.31 53.38 -32.11
N LYS A 528 14.92 54.25 -31.18
CA LYS A 528 14.17 55.46 -31.48
C LYS A 528 14.98 56.46 -32.33
N GLU A 529 16.29 56.54 -32.11
CA GLU A 529 17.20 57.37 -32.92
C GLU A 529 17.37 56.79 -34.34
N LEU A 530 17.48 55.46 -34.48
CA LEU A 530 17.51 54.79 -35.78
C LEU A 530 16.19 54.93 -36.55
N GLU A 531 15.05 54.83 -35.88
CA GLU A 531 13.73 55.08 -36.47
C GLU A 531 13.63 56.52 -37.00
N GLN A 532 14.11 57.52 -36.25
CA GLN A 532 14.16 58.90 -36.71
C GLN A 532 15.10 59.09 -37.91
N GLN A 533 16.25 58.41 -37.94
CA GLN A 533 17.17 58.45 -39.07
C GLN A 533 16.56 57.81 -40.33
N LEU A 534 15.91 56.66 -40.18
CA LEU A 534 15.20 55.97 -41.25
C LEU A 534 14.06 56.83 -41.80
N GLU A 535 13.27 57.44 -40.92
CA GLU A 535 12.18 58.34 -41.32
C GLU A 535 12.72 59.58 -42.04
N THR A 536 13.86 60.12 -41.60
CA THR A 536 14.52 61.24 -42.27
C THR A 536 14.98 60.84 -43.66
N SER A 537 15.69 59.71 -43.81
CA SER A 537 16.12 59.20 -45.14
C SER A 537 14.93 58.90 -46.06
N LEU A 538 13.83 58.35 -45.55
CA LEU A 538 12.61 58.13 -46.33
C LEU A 538 11.98 59.45 -46.83
N ARG A 539 12.00 60.51 -46.01
CA ARG A 539 11.56 61.86 -46.43
C ARG A 539 12.49 62.44 -47.49
N THR A 540 13.80 62.36 -47.32
CA THR A 540 14.77 62.84 -48.32
C THR A 540 14.58 62.12 -49.66
N ASN A 541 14.35 60.81 -49.63
CA ASN A 541 14.11 60.01 -50.83
C ASN A 541 12.81 60.44 -51.53
N LYS A 542 11.74 60.69 -50.75
CA LYS A 542 10.47 61.22 -51.26
C LYS A 542 10.63 62.60 -51.91
N ASP A 543 11.42 63.49 -51.31
CA ASP A 543 11.70 64.82 -51.84
C ASP A 543 12.55 64.76 -53.12
N LEU A 544 13.53 63.86 -53.20
CA LEU A 544 14.31 63.60 -54.42
C LEU A 544 13.42 63.07 -55.56
N TYR A 545 12.50 62.16 -55.25
CA TYR A 545 11.50 61.67 -56.22
C TYR A 545 10.59 62.79 -56.74
N LEU A 546 10.19 63.73 -55.87
CA LEU A 546 9.43 64.91 -56.26
C LEU A 546 10.26 65.87 -57.14
N GLN A 547 11.54 66.08 -56.82
CA GLN A 547 12.45 66.87 -57.66
C GLN A 547 12.65 66.26 -59.06
N ILE A 548 12.79 64.93 -59.18
CA ILE A 548 12.82 64.24 -60.48
C ILE A 548 11.54 64.50 -61.26
N LYS A 549 10.40 64.40 -60.58
CA LYS A 549 9.10 64.63 -61.19
C LYS A 549 8.95 66.07 -61.67
N ASP A 550 9.41 67.04 -60.88
CA ASP A 550 9.37 68.47 -61.24
C ASP A 550 10.35 68.81 -62.36
N LEU A 551 11.55 68.23 -62.39
CA LEU A 551 12.50 68.37 -63.50
C LEU A 551 11.94 67.79 -64.80
N LYS A 552 11.27 66.64 -64.75
CA LYS A 552 10.55 66.06 -65.91
C LYS A 552 9.38 66.94 -66.37
N ASN A 553 8.66 67.57 -65.45
CA ASN A 553 7.56 68.47 -65.78
C ASN A 553 8.05 69.81 -66.36
N GLN A 554 9.16 70.36 -65.85
CA GLN A 554 9.77 71.59 -66.37
C GLN A 554 10.37 71.41 -67.77
N SER A 555 10.83 70.21 -68.13
CA SER A 555 11.31 69.92 -69.50
C SER A 555 10.17 70.00 -70.54
N SER A 556 8.91 69.85 -70.09
CA SER A 556 7.73 69.88 -70.95
C SER A 556 7.21 71.30 -71.26
N GLN A 557 7.81 72.35 -70.66
CA GLN A 557 7.32 73.74 -70.77
C GLN A 557 8.32 74.76 -71.36
N LEU A 558 9.49 74.35 -71.84
CA LEU A 558 10.44 75.27 -72.47
C LEU A 558 10.01 75.60 -73.91
N GLN A 559 9.33 76.74 -74.09
CA GLN A 559 9.15 77.35 -75.40
C GLN A 559 10.50 77.88 -75.93
N PRO A 560 10.84 77.66 -77.21
CA PRO A 560 12.08 78.16 -77.80
C PRO A 560 12.01 79.69 -77.97
N PRO A 561 13.04 80.46 -77.58
CA PRO A 561 13.17 81.85 -78.00
C PRO A 561 13.61 81.91 -79.47
N SER A 562 13.05 82.90 -80.18
CA SER A 562 13.30 83.42 -81.54
C SER A 562 14.60 83.06 -82.30
N PRO A 563 14.56 83.12 -83.65
CA PRO A 563 15.26 82.19 -84.53
C PRO A 563 16.78 82.45 -84.54
N MET A 564 17.53 81.42 -84.17
CA MET A 564 18.96 81.30 -84.42
C MET A 564 19.18 80.20 -85.46
N THR A 565 20.26 80.31 -86.23
CA THR A 565 20.49 79.49 -87.43
C THR A 565 20.55 77.97 -87.16
N PRO A 566 20.13 77.11 -88.11
CA PRO A 566 19.86 75.67 -87.90
C PRO A 566 21.03 74.83 -87.38
N SER A 567 22.26 75.34 -87.46
CA SER A 567 23.46 74.64 -86.98
C SER A 567 23.76 74.89 -85.49
N ARG A 568 23.30 76.01 -84.91
CA ARG A 568 23.49 76.33 -83.47
C ARG A 568 22.39 75.77 -82.58
N GLU A 569 21.17 75.65 -83.09
CA GLU A 569 20.01 75.14 -82.34
C GLU A 569 20.14 73.65 -82.01
N LYS A 570 20.70 72.85 -82.94
CA LYS A 570 20.98 71.44 -82.72
C LYS A 570 22.04 71.21 -81.64
N ASN A 571 23.11 72.01 -81.62
CA ASN A 571 24.14 71.94 -80.57
C ASN A 571 23.66 72.47 -79.21
N TYR A 572 22.76 73.45 -79.19
CA TYR A 572 22.18 73.97 -77.95
C TYR A 572 21.20 72.97 -77.32
N GLN A 573 20.33 72.33 -78.12
CA GLN A 573 19.43 71.28 -77.65
C GLN A 573 20.18 70.01 -77.22
N ILE A 574 21.25 69.63 -77.93
CA ILE A 574 22.11 68.49 -77.53
C ILE A 574 22.82 68.79 -76.21
N ASN A 575 23.33 70.01 -76.00
CA ASN A 575 23.97 70.38 -74.73
C ASN A 575 22.97 70.44 -73.56
N ILE A 576 21.75 70.92 -73.77
CA ILE A 576 20.71 70.90 -72.73
C ILE A 576 20.33 69.45 -72.38
N ALA A 577 20.12 68.58 -73.37
CA ALA A 577 19.82 67.18 -73.14
C ALA A 577 20.97 66.41 -72.46
N LEU A 578 22.22 66.71 -72.80
CA LEU A 578 23.41 66.12 -72.14
C LEU A 578 23.54 66.58 -70.68
N ILE A 579 23.31 67.86 -70.40
CA ILE A 579 23.33 68.38 -69.03
C ILE A 579 22.17 67.79 -68.21
N GLN A 580 20.99 67.66 -68.80
CA GLN A 580 19.83 67.04 -68.15
C GLN A 580 20.06 65.56 -67.85
N LYS A 581 20.57 64.79 -68.82
CA LYS A 581 20.90 63.38 -68.62
C LYS A 581 21.97 63.19 -67.54
N LYS A 582 22.99 64.04 -67.51
CA LYS A 582 24.03 64.01 -66.47
C LYS A 582 23.46 64.33 -65.08
N ASN A 583 22.52 65.27 -64.99
CA ASN A 583 21.84 65.60 -63.74
C ASN A 583 20.89 64.48 -63.28
N GLU A 584 20.16 63.83 -64.20
CA GLU A 584 19.33 62.66 -63.90
C GLU A 584 20.18 61.47 -63.43
N GLU A 585 21.33 61.20 -64.08
CA GLU A 585 22.26 60.15 -63.66
C GLU A 585 22.88 60.43 -62.29
N GLN A 586 23.22 61.69 -61.98
CA GLN A 586 23.69 62.09 -60.64
C GLN A 586 22.60 61.91 -59.58
N LEU A 587 21.36 62.29 -59.89
CA LEU A 587 20.24 62.20 -58.95
C LEU A 587 19.82 60.75 -58.73
N GLN A 588 19.84 59.92 -59.77
CA GLN A 588 19.60 58.48 -59.68
C GLN A 588 20.70 57.79 -58.85
N SER A 589 21.97 58.16 -59.05
CA SER A 589 23.07 57.67 -58.20
C SER A 589 22.90 58.06 -56.72
N GLN A 590 22.32 59.21 -56.42
CA GLN A 590 22.01 59.62 -55.04
C GLN A 590 20.85 58.81 -54.45
N ILE A 591 19.81 58.53 -55.24
CA ILE A 591 18.69 57.66 -54.83
C ILE A 591 19.19 56.25 -54.53
N ASP A 592 20.03 55.68 -55.39
CA ASP A 592 20.56 54.33 -55.19
C ASP A 592 21.44 54.27 -53.92
N GLN A 593 22.21 55.32 -53.62
CA GLN A 593 22.99 55.44 -52.38
C GLN A 593 22.10 55.53 -51.13
N GLU A 594 21.03 56.34 -51.15
CA GLU A 594 20.10 56.43 -50.03
C GLU A 594 19.25 55.16 -49.86
N GLN A 595 18.92 54.45 -50.95
CA GLN A 595 18.27 53.13 -50.89
C GLN A 595 19.18 52.08 -50.22
N GLN A 596 20.48 52.05 -50.56
CA GLN A 596 21.44 51.18 -49.88
C GLN A 596 21.56 51.50 -48.38
N LYS A 597 21.50 52.79 -48.03
CA LYS A 597 21.53 53.25 -46.64
C LYS A 597 20.27 52.85 -45.86
N ILE A 598 19.09 52.92 -46.48
CA ILE A 598 17.83 52.43 -45.93
C ILE A 598 17.92 50.93 -45.63
N VAL A 599 18.39 50.13 -46.58
CA VAL A 599 18.55 48.68 -46.40
C VAL A 599 19.53 48.35 -45.26
N GLN A 600 20.62 49.12 -45.11
CA GLN A 600 21.55 48.96 -43.98
C GLN A 600 20.91 49.31 -42.64
N LEU A 601 20.14 50.40 -42.56
CA LEU A 601 19.44 50.80 -41.33
C LEU A 601 18.35 49.79 -40.94
N GLU A 602 17.60 49.26 -41.91
CA GLU A 602 16.61 48.20 -41.68
C GLU A 602 17.26 46.92 -41.16
N LEU A 603 18.42 46.53 -41.69
CA LEU A 603 19.16 45.37 -41.22
C LEU A 603 19.64 45.56 -39.77
N GLN A 604 20.17 46.74 -39.44
CA GLN A 604 20.60 47.08 -38.08
C GLN A 604 19.42 47.10 -37.09
N MET A 605 18.30 47.70 -37.48
CA MET A 605 17.08 47.76 -36.66
C MET A 605 16.51 46.36 -36.40
N ASN A 606 16.49 45.49 -37.41
CA ASN A 606 16.06 44.09 -37.24
C ASN A 606 16.99 43.30 -36.29
N GLN A 607 18.29 43.56 -36.34
CA GLN A 607 19.27 42.92 -35.46
C GLN A 607 19.10 43.39 -34.01
N LEU A 608 18.97 44.70 -33.77
CA LEU A 608 18.67 45.27 -32.46
C LEU A 608 17.32 44.80 -31.89
N ASN A 609 16.28 44.70 -32.72
CA ASN A 609 14.97 44.19 -32.28
C ASN A 609 15.05 42.72 -31.85
N LYS A 610 15.87 41.90 -32.51
CA LYS A 610 16.12 40.52 -32.12
C LYS A 610 16.86 40.42 -30.78
N GLU A 611 17.84 41.29 -30.54
CA GLU A 611 18.56 41.38 -29.26
C GLU A 611 17.63 41.86 -28.13
N LEU A 612 16.79 42.85 -28.39
CA LEU A 612 15.80 43.36 -27.44
C LEU A 612 14.78 42.27 -27.03
N LEU A 613 14.28 41.49 -27.99
CA LEU A 613 13.40 40.34 -27.73
C LEU A 613 14.09 39.27 -26.88
N GLY A 614 15.38 38.99 -27.15
CA GLY A 614 16.18 38.08 -26.34
C GLY A 614 16.37 38.55 -24.89
N LEU A 615 16.65 39.84 -24.69
CA LEU A 615 16.78 40.45 -23.36
C LEU A 615 15.45 40.50 -22.60
N GLN A 616 14.33 40.79 -23.29
CA GLN A 616 13.01 40.77 -22.68
C GLN A 616 12.61 39.37 -22.21
N GLN A 617 12.89 38.34 -23.00
CA GLN A 617 12.65 36.94 -22.62
C GLN A 617 13.49 36.54 -21.40
N LEU A 618 14.78 36.91 -21.39
CA LEU A 618 15.68 36.66 -20.26
C LEU A 618 15.19 37.35 -18.98
N ASN A 619 14.69 38.57 -19.07
CA ASN A 619 14.17 39.32 -17.93
C ASN A 619 12.86 38.71 -17.40
N GLN A 620 11.96 38.24 -18.28
CA GLN A 620 10.76 37.50 -17.87
C GLN A 620 11.10 36.19 -17.17
N ASP A 621 12.11 35.46 -17.65
CA ASP A 621 12.55 34.21 -17.03
C ASP A 621 13.21 34.47 -15.67
N LYS A 622 14.00 35.55 -15.51
CA LYS A 622 14.54 35.98 -14.21
C LYS A 622 13.42 36.35 -13.21
N LEU A 623 12.43 37.12 -13.64
CA LEU A 623 11.29 37.49 -12.78
C LEU A 623 10.46 36.27 -12.34
N LYS A 624 10.27 35.27 -13.22
CA LYS A 624 9.64 34.00 -12.86
C LYS A 624 10.45 33.24 -11.81
N ILE A 625 11.78 33.22 -11.93
CA ILE A 625 12.66 32.55 -10.96
C ILE A 625 12.59 33.27 -9.60
N ILE A 626 12.65 34.60 -9.58
CA ILE A 626 12.55 35.41 -8.35
C ILE A 626 11.20 35.17 -7.67
N GLY A 627 10.08 35.25 -8.40
CA GLY A 627 8.75 34.99 -7.83
C GLY A 627 8.61 33.59 -7.24
N ASN A 628 9.18 32.57 -7.89
CA ASN A 628 9.20 31.21 -7.36
C ASN A 628 10.05 31.07 -6.08
N LEU A 629 11.13 31.83 -5.95
CA LEU A 629 11.98 31.83 -4.76
C LEU A 629 11.31 32.57 -3.59
N GLU A 630 10.64 33.69 -3.85
CA GLU A 630 9.88 34.42 -2.83
C GLU A 630 8.72 33.60 -2.25
N VAL A 631 7.97 32.90 -3.11
CA VAL A 631 6.89 31.99 -2.67
C VAL A 631 7.46 30.88 -1.77
N ARG A 632 8.57 30.25 -2.17
CA ARG A 632 9.23 29.22 -1.37
C ARG A 632 9.75 29.75 -0.03
N LEU A 633 10.26 30.98 0.02
CA LEU A 633 10.71 31.60 1.27
C LEU A 633 9.54 31.85 2.22
N ILE A 634 8.40 32.33 1.72
CA ILE A 634 7.18 32.55 2.51
C ILE A 634 6.63 31.22 3.04
N GLU A 635 6.60 30.17 2.22
CA GLU A 635 6.18 28.82 2.63
C GLU A 635 7.08 28.25 3.74
N LEU A 636 8.40 28.45 3.62
CA LEU A 636 9.37 27.96 4.59
C LEU A 636 9.23 28.68 5.94
N ASP A 637 8.99 29.99 5.91
CA ASP A 637 8.73 30.79 7.11
C ASP A 637 7.40 30.43 7.80
N SER A 638 6.35 30.16 7.03
CA SER A 638 5.06 29.68 7.56
C SER A 638 5.23 28.31 8.23
N THR A 639 5.92 27.39 7.56
CA THR A 639 6.19 26.04 8.08
C THR A 639 7.04 26.09 9.36
N LYS A 640 8.00 27.03 9.44
CA LYS A 640 8.81 27.23 10.64
C LYS A 640 7.97 27.66 11.84
N ARG A 641 7.06 28.64 11.68
CA ARG A 641 6.18 29.10 12.76
C ARG A 641 5.21 28.01 13.22
N GLU A 642 4.70 27.21 12.29
CA GLU A 642 3.81 26.09 12.62
C GLU A 642 4.56 24.99 13.41
N ASN A 643 5.79 24.67 13.02
CA ASN A 643 6.65 23.75 13.77
C ASN A 643 6.98 24.27 15.18
N GLU A 644 7.24 25.56 15.35
CA GLU A 644 7.45 26.17 16.67
C GLU A 644 6.19 26.05 17.55
N LYS A 645 5.00 26.29 16.99
CA LYS A 645 3.71 26.13 17.68
C LYS A 645 3.48 24.66 18.10
N LEU A 646 3.69 23.72 17.18
CA LEU A 646 3.54 22.29 17.46
C LEU A 646 4.51 21.81 18.53
N THR A 647 5.75 22.31 18.53
CA THR A 647 6.76 21.97 19.55
C THR A 647 6.30 22.41 20.94
N LEU A 648 5.69 23.60 21.07
CA LEU A 648 5.14 24.08 22.34
C LEU A 648 3.91 23.27 22.79
N GLU A 649 3.02 22.89 21.87
CA GLU A 649 1.86 22.05 22.18
C GLU A 649 2.28 20.64 22.63
N ILE A 650 3.29 20.05 21.97
CA ILE A 650 3.87 18.77 22.35
C ILE A 650 4.46 18.83 23.76
N ALA A 651 5.22 19.88 24.09
CA ALA A 651 5.79 20.06 25.43
C ALA A 651 4.69 20.19 26.51
N ALA A 652 3.56 20.83 26.20
CA ALA A 652 2.42 20.94 27.10
C ALA A 652 1.69 19.60 27.29
N LEU A 653 1.57 18.79 26.24
CA LEU A 653 0.99 17.45 26.30
C LEU A 653 1.85 16.48 27.10
N PHE A 654 3.17 16.51 26.94
CA PHE A 654 4.08 15.68 27.74
C PHE A 654 3.94 15.95 29.24
N LYS A 655 3.85 17.21 29.67
CA LYS A 655 3.58 17.55 31.07
C LYS A 655 2.25 17.01 31.60
N LYS A 656 1.21 16.96 30.75
CA LYS A 656 -0.08 16.37 31.13
C LYS A 656 0.01 14.85 31.23
N ILE A 657 0.77 14.20 30.34
CA ILE A 657 0.96 12.74 30.37
C ILE A 657 1.73 12.35 31.64
N GLU A 658 2.83 13.04 31.97
CA GLU A 658 3.59 12.82 33.20
C GLU A 658 2.69 12.91 34.45
N HIS A 659 1.77 13.87 34.49
CA HIS A 659 0.81 13.99 35.60
C HIS A 659 -0.17 12.80 35.68
N HIS A 660 -0.71 12.34 34.54
CA HIS A 660 -1.60 11.17 34.54
C HIS A 660 -0.87 9.87 34.88
N GLU A 661 0.41 9.73 34.49
CA GLU A 661 1.22 8.56 34.85
C GLU A 661 1.43 8.48 36.36
N LEU A 662 1.68 9.60 37.03
CA LEU A 662 1.74 9.66 38.50
C LEU A 662 0.43 9.21 39.15
N VAL A 663 -0.73 9.64 38.62
CA VAL A 663 -2.05 9.24 39.16
C VAL A 663 -2.30 7.74 38.95
N ILE A 664 -1.92 7.18 37.79
CA ILE A 664 -2.09 5.75 37.51
C ILE A 664 -1.19 4.90 38.43
N ILE A 665 0.05 5.32 38.65
CA ILE A 665 0.98 4.63 39.57
C ILE A 665 0.37 4.60 40.98
N GLN A 666 -0.15 5.73 41.46
CA GLN A 666 -0.78 5.80 42.78
C GLN A 666 -2.00 4.88 42.90
N GLN A 667 -2.85 4.81 41.86
CA GLN A 667 -4.00 3.90 41.83
C GLN A 667 -3.62 2.42 41.75
N GLN A 668 -2.50 2.09 41.08
CA GLN A 668 -1.99 0.72 41.02
C GLN A 668 -1.45 0.26 42.37
N GLU A 669 -0.74 1.13 43.10
CA GLU A 669 -0.28 0.85 44.46
C GLU A 669 -1.47 0.57 45.40
N GLU A 670 -2.53 1.37 45.33
CA GLU A 670 -3.75 1.14 46.12
C GLU A 670 -4.44 -0.20 45.78
N LEU A 671 -4.45 -0.59 44.50
CA LEU A 671 -5.03 -1.84 44.04
C LEU A 671 -4.22 -3.07 44.50
N GLU A 672 -2.89 -2.98 44.47
CA GLU A 672 -1.99 -4.04 44.95
C GLU A 672 -2.16 -4.27 46.46
N ASP A 673 -2.26 -3.20 47.24
CA ASP A 673 -2.57 -3.27 48.67
C ASP A 673 -3.93 -3.94 48.93
N LEU A 674 -4.93 -3.65 48.10
CA LEU A 674 -6.26 -4.27 48.22
C LEU A 674 -6.22 -5.76 47.90
N LYS A 675 -5.47 -6.13 46.86
CA LYS A 675 -5.32 -7.53 46.42
C LYS A 675 -4.56 -8.36 47.46
N ALA A 676 -3.52 -7.79 48.07
CA ALA A 676 -2.80 -8.44 49.16
C ALA A 676 -3.72 -8.76 50.35
N LYS A 677 -4.61 -7.83 50.72
CA LYS A 677 -5.62 -8.04 51.78
C LYS A 677 -6.63 -9.13 51.41
N TYR A 678 -7.10 -9.16 50.18
CA TYR A 678 -8.02 -10.19 49.69
C TYR A 678 -7.39 -11.59 49.72
N ASP A 679 -6.16 -11.72 49.24
CA ASP A 679 -5.44 -13.00 49.23
C ASP A 679 -5.16 -13.51 50.65
N GLN A 680 -4.95 -12.61 51.62
CA GLN A 680 -4.81 -12.96 53.04
C GLN A 680 -6.12 -13.51 53.61
N LEU A 681 -7.26 -12.86 53.33
CA LEU A 681 -8.58 -13.31 53.77
C LEU A 681 -8.97 -14.65 53.13
N SER A 682 -8.67 -14.84 51.84
CA SER A 682 -8.93 -16.10 51.13
C SER A 682 -8.17 -17.26 51.77
N LYS A 683 -6.90 -17.05 52.14
CA LYS A 683 -6.09 -18.08 52.85
C LYS A 683 -6.65 -18.41 54.22
N GLN A 684 -7.14 -17.42 54.97
CA GLN A 684 -7.78 -17.68 56.26
C GLN A 684 -9.05 -18.54 56.10
N HIS A 685 -9.85 -18.28 55.06
CA HIS A 685 -11.04 -19.08 54.78
C HIS A 685 -10.70 -20.51 54.35
N GLU A 686 -9.61 -20.71 53.60
CA GLU A 686 -9.13 -22.02 53.18
C GLU A 686 -8.69 -22.87 54.39
N ILE A 687 -7.91 -22.27 55.30
CA ILE A 687 -7.51 -22.92 56.57
C ILE A 687 -8.74 -23.31 57.39
N GLN A 688 -9.73 -22.42 57.52
CA GLN A 688 -10.96 -22.73 58.26
C GLN A 688 -11.79 -23.84 57.62
N SER A 689 -11.77 -23.95 56.29
CA SER A 689 -12.45 -25.04 55.58
C SER A 689 -11.76 -26.37 55.81
N GLU A 690 -10.42 -26.41 55.80
CA GLU A 690 -9.63 -27.60 56.08
C GLU A 690 -9.83 -28.09 57.52
N GLU A 691 -9.84 -27.17 58.50
CA GLU A 691 -10.16 -27.49 59.89
C GLU A 691 -11.58 -28.09 60.03
N LEU A 692 -12.56 -27.55 59.30
CA LEU A 692 -13.93 -28.06 59.32
C LEU A 692 -14.05 -29.47 58.72
N ASP A 693 -13.29 -29.74 57.66
CA ASP A 693 -13.24 -31.06 57.03
C ASP A 693 -12.51 -32.08 57.90
N GLN A 694 -11.47 -31.67 58.65
CA GLN A 694 -10.81 -32.51 59.64
C GLN A 694 -11.78 -32.92 60.76
N VAL A 695 -12.58 -31.97 61.28
CA VAL A 695 -13.62 -32.25 62.27
C VAL A 695 -14.69 -33.20 61.72
N ARG A 696 -15.04 -33.10 60.42
CA ARG A 696 -15.98 -34.04 59.77
C ARG A 696 -15.40 -35.45 59.64
N ILE A 697 -14.10 -35.57 59.37
CA ILE A 697 -13.40 -36.86 59.31
C ILE A 697 -13.37 -37.50 60.70
N GLU A 698 -12.99 -36.77 61.73
CA GLU A 698 -13.00 -37.26 63.11
C GLU A 698 -14.39 -37.69 63.57
N LYS A 699 -15.43 -36.91 63.24
CA LYS A 699 -16.82 -37.28 63.54
C LYS A 699 -17.23 -38.59 62.86
N ARG A 700 -16.78 -38.82 61.62
CA ARG A 700 -17.06 -40.06 60.87
C ARG A 700 -16.34 -41.26 61.48
N GLN A 701 -15.07 -41.10 61.87
CA GLN A 701 -14.29 -42.12 62.55
C GLN A 701 -14.92 -42.50 63.91
N ASN A 702 -15.37 -41.51 64.66
CA ASN A 702 -16.07 -41.74 65.93
C ASN A 702 -17.39 -42.50 65.71
N LEU A 703 -18.17 -42.16 64.69
CA LEU A 703 -19.39 -42.90 64.31
C LEU A 703 -19.10 -44.36 63.93
N GLU A 704 -18.07 -44.61 63.14
CA GLU A 704 -17.64 -45.97 62.80
C GLU A 704 -17.18 -46.77 64.03
N GLU A 705 -16.56 -46.11 65.02
CA GLU A 705 -16.19 -46.74 66.29
C GLU A 705 -17.43 -47.05 67.14
N TYR A 706 -18.42 -46.15 67.16
CA TYR A 706 -19.72 -46.42 67.80
C TYR A 706 -20.43 -47.60 67.15
N ASP A 707 -20.50 -47.67 65.83
CA ASP A 707 -21.11 -48.79 65.11
C ASP A 707 -20.38 -50.11 65.40
N ARG A 708 -19.03 -50.09 65.53
CA ARG A 708 -18.28 -51.29 65.94
C ARG A 708 -18.62 -51.71 67.37
N LYS A 709 -18.67 -50.79 68.31
CA LYS A 709 -19.03 -51.07 69.71
C LYS A 709 -20.48 -51.56 69.84
N GLU A 710 -21.39 -51.00 69.05
CA GLU A 710 -22.77 -51.47 68.98
C GLU A 710 -22.85 -52.89 68.44
N ASN A 711 -22.11 -53.21 67.38
CA ASN A 711 -22.03 -54.58 66.85
C ASN A 711 -21.40 -55.56 67.86
N GLU A 712 -20.36 -55.16 68.60
CA GLU A 712 -19.80 -55.95 69.70
C GLU A 712 -20.83 -56.18 70.81
N LEU A 713 -21.59 -55.15 71.20
CA LEU A 713 -22.66 -55.27 72.18
C LEU A 713 -23.79 -56.18 71.69
N LEU A 714 -24.15 -56.13 70.41
CA LEU A 714 -25.13 -57.03 69.81
C LEU A 714 -24.65 -58.49 69.84
N LEU A 715 -23.38 -58.74 69.57
CA LEU A 715 -22.78 -60.08 69.71
C LEU A 715 -22.79 -60.57 71.15
N ILE A 716 -22.50 -59.69 72.13
CA ILE A 716 -22.59 -60.00 73.55
C ILE A 716 -24.04 -60.27 73.97
N ILE A 717 -25.00 -59.48 73.50
CA ILE A 717 -26.43 -59.69 73.75
C ILE A 717 -26.88 -61.05 73.18
N GLU A 718 -26.40 -61.42 72.00
CA GLU A 718 -26.72 -62.71 71.40
C GLU A 718 -26.09 -63.87 72.17
N ASP A 719 -24.82 -63.76 72.62
CA ASP A 719 -24.21 -64.75 73.52
C ASP A 719 -24.98 -64.86 74.85
N LEU A 720 -25.40 -63.73 75.43
CA LEU A 720 -26.20 -63.70 76.64
C LEU A 720 -27.59 -64.32 76.41
N LYS A 721 -28.24 -64.10 75.27
CA LYS A 721 -29.50 -64.77 74.91
C LYS A 721 -29.31 -66.27 74.76
N ASN A 722 -28.22 -66.71 74.15
CA ASN A 722 -27.88 -68.13 74.02
C ASN A 722 -27.65 -68.76 75.40
N ARG A 723 -26.89 -68.09 76.27
CA ARG A 723 -26.70 -68.51 77.67
C ARG A 723 -28.01 -68.51 78.45
N LEU A 724 -28.89 -67.53 78.23
CA LEU A 724 -30.19 -67.46 78.89
C LEU A 724 -31.13 -68.55 78.37
N ALA A 725 -31.07 -68.90 77.09
CA ALA A 725 -31.78 -70.04 76.51
C ALA A 725 -31.26 -71.37 77.08
N GLU A 726 -29.94 -71.48 77.27
CA GLU A 726 -29.32 -72.65 77.90
C GLU A 726 -29.66 -72.75 79.40
N MET A 727 -29.65 -71.64 80.12
CA MET A 727 -30.14 -71.56 81.50
C MET A 727 -31.63 -71.89 81.58
N ASN A 728 -32.45 -71.40 80.65
CA ASN A 728 -33.86 -71.75 80.58
C ASN A 728 -34.05 -73.23 80.27
N LYS A 729 -33.21 -73.83 79.42
CA LYS A 729 -33.23 -75.27 79.17
C LYS A 729 -32.83 -76.06 80.42
N GLN A 730 -31.82 -75.61 81.16
CA GLN A 730 -31.45 -76.17 82.46
C GLN A 730 -32.55 -75.98 83.50
N TYR A 731 -33.19 -74.81 83.54
CA TYR A 731 -34.33 -74.52 84.40
C TYR A 731 -35.53 -75.39 84.04
N GLN A 732 -35.83 -75.59 82.76
CA GLN A 732 -36.85 -76.52 82.29
C GLN A 732 -36.51 -77.95 82.72
N THR A 733 -35.26 -78.38 82.56
CA THR A 733 -34.81 -79.71 82.98
C THR A 733 -34.92 -79.88 84.50
N THR A 734 -34.58 -78.85 85.27
CA THR A 734 -34.66 -78.84 86.74
C THR A 734 -36.11 -78.74 87.20
N SER A 735 -36.96 -78.00 86.48
CA SER A 735 -38.39 -77.90 86.69
C SER A 735 -39.09 -79.21 86.33
N ASP A 736 -38.64 -79.93 85.30
CA ASP A 736 -39.14 -81.25 84.93
C ASP A 736 -38.71 -82.30 85.95
N GLN A 737 -37.48 -82.20 86.48
CA GLN A 737 -37.02 -83.01 87.62
C GLN A 737 -37.78 -82.67 88.90
N LEU A 738 -38.11 -81.39 89.13
CA LEU A 738 -38.90 -80.94 90.26
C LEU A 738 -40.36 -81.38 90.12
N ASN A 739 -40.92 -81.34 88.91
CA ASN A 739 -42.26 -81.83 88.60
C ASN A 739 -42.33 -83.36 88.70
N GLN A 740 -41.28 -84.09 88.27
CA GLN A 740 -41.17 -85.53 88.55
C GLN A 740 -41.07 -85.82 90.05
N SER A 741 -40.35 -84.97 90.80
CA SER A 741 -40.28 -85.07 92.26
C SER A 741 -41.62 -84.69 92.92
N LEU A 742 -42.36 -83.74 92.34
CA LEU A 742 -43.70 -83.32 92.78
C LEU A 742 -44.73 -84.40 92.47
N ASP A 743 -44.65 -85.08 91.33
CA ASP A 743 -45.48 -86.24 90.98
C ASP A 743 -45.15 -87.44 91.87
N HIS A 744 -43.89 -87.62 92.25
CA HIS A 744 -43.49 -88.61 93.26
C HIS A 744 -44.01 -88.23 94.67
N ASN A 745 -44.05 -86.94 94.99
CA ASN A 745 -44.59 -86.44 96.26
C ASN A 745 -46.13 -86.47 96.28
N ASN A 746 -46.80 -86.28 95.15
CA ASN A 746 -48.24 -86.43 94.97
C ASN A 746 -48.65 -87.92 95.01
N GLN A 747 -47.81 -88.84 94.53
CA GLN A 747 -47.96 -90.29 94.75
C GLN A 747 -47.81 -90.67 96.24
N MET A 748 -46.90 -90.01 96.98
CA MET A 748 -46.77 -90.17 98.42
C MET A 748 -47.93 -89.52 99.20
N GLN A 749 -48.47 -88.38 98.75
CA GLN A 749 -49.64 -87.73 99.35
C GLN A 749 -50.93 -88.53 99.13
N ASN A 750 -51.08 -89.22 97.99
CA ASN A 750 -52.20 -90.13 97.75
C ASN A 750 -52.14 -91.39 98.63
N LEU A 751 -50.94 -91.88 99.00
CA LEU A 751 -50.76 -92.97 99.98
C LEU A 751 -50.99 -92.54 101.44
N VAL A 752 -50.82 -91.24 101.75
CA VAL A 752 -51.12 -90.65 103.07
C VAL A 752 -52.62 -90.31 103.18
N GLN A 753 -53.29 -89.90 102.09
CA GLN A 753 -54.75 -89.70 102.05
C GLN A 753 -55.54 -91.01 102.11
N GLU A 754 -55.03 -92.13 101.58
CA GLU A 754 -55.65 -93.47 101.73
C GLU A 754 -55.56 -94.04 103.16
N LYS A 755 -54.69 -93.50 104.03
CA LYS A 755 -54.53 -93.93 105.44
C LYS A 755 -55.23 -93.01 106.45
N ASP A 756 -55.42 -91.73 106.12
CA ASP A 756 -56.15 -90.77 106.97
C ASP A 756 -57.69 -90.87 106.87
N GLU A 757 -58.23 -91.56 105.86
CA GLU A 757 -59.67 -91.88 105.77
C GLU A 757 -60.07 -93.15 106.57
N THR A 758 -59.11 -93.93 107.06
CA THR A 758 -59.38 -95.04 108.00
C THR A 758 -59.36 -94.58 109.47
N ILE A 759 -58.77 -93.40 109.77
CA ILE A 759 -58.64 -92.86 111.14
C ILE A 759 -59.83 -91.94 111.51
N LYS A 760 -60.57 -91.41 110.53
CA LYS A 760 -61.78 -90.59 110.79
C LYS A 760 -63.09 -91.38 110.96
N LEU A 761 -63.06 -92.72 110.87
CA LEU A 761 -64.21 -93.61 111.07
C LEU A 761 -64.17 -94.42 112.38
N LEU A 762 -63.20 -94.18 113.27
CA LEU A 762 -63.03 -94.92 114.53
C LEU A 762 -62.81 -94.03 115.77
N GLU A 763 -63.30 -92.79 115.77
CA GLU A 763 -63.26 -91.91 116.96
C GLU A 763 -64.63 -91.29 117.30
N ALA A 764 -65.67 -92.13 117.31
CA ALA A 764 -66.93 -91.90 118.02
C ALA A 764 -67.48 -93.23 118.61
N GLY A 765 -66.59 -94.01 119.21
CA GLY A 765 -66.87 -95.32 119.83
C GLY A 765 -66.45 -95.36 121.30
N ILE A 766 -67.05 -94.48 122.11
CA ILE A 766 -67.47 -94.73 123.49
C ILE A 766 -66.41 -95.30 124.46
N ALA A 767 -66.05 -94.41 125.39
CA ALA A 767 -65.74 -94.71 126.78
C ALA A 767 -66.36 -96.00 127.33
N LYS A 768 -65.53 -97.01 127.60
CA LYS A 768 -65.57 -97.89 128.79
C LYS A 768 -64.49 -98.96 128.67
N GLY A 769 -63.54 -98.96 129.60
CA GLY A 769 -62.66 -100.12 129.75
C GLY A 769 -61.36 -99.91 130.52
N VAL A 770 -61.36 -99.14 131.60
CA VAL A 770 -60.26 -99.14 132.58
C VAL A 770 -60.10 -100.56 133.15
N LYS A 771 -58.95 -101.21 132.92
CA LYS A 771 -58.12 -101.82 133.98
C LYS A 771 -56.83 -102.50 133.48
N LYS A 772 -55.82 -102.38 134.35
CA LYS A 772 -54.45 -102.96 134.36
C LYS A 772 -53.47 -102.25 133.42
N ILE A 773 -52.41 -101.53 133.83
CA ILE A 773 -51.59 -101.48 135.06
C ILE A 773 -51.47 -102.83 135.78
N ALA A 774 -50.62 -103.68 135.23
CA ALA A 774 -49.59 -104.44 135.95
C ALA A 774 -48.72 -105.11 134.87
N GLU A 775 -47.40 -105.04 135.03
CA GLU A 775 -46.31 -105.57 134.16
C GLU A 775 -45.94 -104.63 133.00
N ILE A 776 -44.95 -103.72 133.07
CA ILE A 776 -43.66 -103.70 133.78
C ILE A 776 -42.86 -105.00 133.55
N GLU A 777 -41.69 -104.81 132.94
CA GLU A 777 -40.54 -105.72 132.96
C GLU A 777 -40.61 -107.00 132.10
N ALA A 778 -40.30 -106.86 130.81
CA ALA A 778 -39.19 -107.63 130.20
C ALA A 778 -38.85 -107.14 128.78
N ASN A 779 -37.55 -106.94 128.55
CA ASN A 779 -36.84 -106.92 127.26
C ASN A 779 -36.32 -105.58 126.72
N HIS A 780 -35.88 -104.76 127.67
CA HIS A 780 -35.01 -103.59 127.53
C HIS A 780 -33.55 -103.92 127.10
N HIS A 781 -33.33 -104.80 126.11
CA HIS A 781 -31.96 -105.19 125.70
C HIS A 781 -31.65 -105.26 124.20
N LYS A 782 -32.51 -104.71 123.31
CA LYS A 782 -32.23 -104.64 121.86
C LYS A 782 -32.05 -103.22 121.29
N GLN A 783 -32.21 -102.18 122.10
CA GLN A 783 -32.12 -100.76 121.68
C GLN A 783 -30.68 -100.18 121.79
N LYS A 784 -29.74 -100.86 122.46
CA LYS A 784 -28.39 -100.33 122.72
C LYS A 784 -27.35 -100.59 121.61
N GLU A 785 -27.68 -101.39 120.60
CA GLU A 785 -26.78 -101.71 119.47
C GLU A 785 -27.00 -100.74 118.27
N ASP A 786 -28.23 -100.26 118.07
CA ASP A 786 -28.59 -99.39 116.94
C ASP A 786 -28.15 -97.93 117.16
N ASP A 787 -28.08 -97.47 118.41
CA ASP A 787 -27.61 -96.12 118.73
C ASP A 787 -26.09 -95.96 118.54
N ARG A 788 -25.32 -97.06 118.55
CA ARG A 788 -23.86 -97.01 118.32
C ARG A 788 -23.51 -96.82 116.84
N LYS A 789 -24.30 -97.37 115.91
CA LYS A 789 -24.11 -97.17 114.47
C LYS A 789 -24.48 -95.76 114.00
N LYS A 790 -25.51 -95.14 114.59
CA LYS A 790 -25.89 -93.76 114.28
C LYS A 790 -24.85 -92.72 114.71
N ILE A 791 -24.08 -92.99 115.76
CA ILE A 791 -23.02 -92.09 116.22
C ILE A 791 -21.80 -92.12 115.26
N GLU A 792 -21.50 -93.27 114.65
CA GLU A 792 -20.41 -93.39 113.66
C GLU A 792 -20.74 -92.68 112.33
N GLU A 793 -22.01 -92.77 111.86
CA GLU A 793 -22.49 -92.08 110.65
C GLU A 793 -22.55 -90.55 110.82
N LEU A 794 -22.93 -90.08 112.01
CA LEU A 794 -22.94 -88.64 112.32
C LEU A 794 -21.53 -88.03 112.35
N ASN A 795 -20.52 -88.78 112.82
CA ASN A 795 -19.14 -88.30 112.81
C ASN A 795 -18.54 -88.20 111.40
N GLN A 796 -18.90 -89.10 110.47
CA GLN A 796 -18.50 -88.97 109.05
C GLN A 796 -19.16 -87.76 108.35
N ILE A 797 -20.41 -87.44 108.69
CA ILE A 797 -21.10 -86.26 108.14
C ILE A 797 -20.48 -84.96 108.67
N ILE A 798 -20.07 -84.93 109.94
CA ILE A 798 -19.38 -83.78 110.55
C ILE A 798 -18.02 -83.54 109.88
N GLU A 799 -17.24 -84.60 109.61
CA GLU A 799 -15.95 -84.50 108.90
C GLU A 799 -16.12 -83.94 107.47
N GLN A 800 -17.11 -84.42 106.72
CA GLN A 800 -17.40 -83.93 105.37
C GLN A 800 -17.89 -82.48 105.34
N ASN A 801 -18.68 -82.08 106.34
CA ASN A 801 -19.15 -80.70 106.44
C ASN A 801 -18.03 -79.74 106.87
N ASN A 802 -17.11 -80.16 107.74
CA ASN A 802 -15.94 -79.36 108.09
C ASN A 802 -15.02 -79.14 106.88
N GLN A 803 -14.87 -80.14 105.99
CA GLN A 803 -14.12 -79.97 104.74
C GLN A 803 -14.81 -79.01 103.76
N LYS A 804 -16.16 -79.03 103.69
CA LYS A 804 -16.94 -78.08 102.87
C LYS A 804 -16.90 -76.66 103.42
N ILE A 805 -16.94 -76.49 104.74
CA ILE A 805 -16.81 -75.18 105.39
C ILE A 805 -15.44 -74.58 105.08
N LYS A 806 -14.37 -75.37 105.19
CA LYS A 806 -13.01 -74.92 104.85
C LYS A 806 -12.88 -74.48 103.38
N ASN A 807 -13.45 -75.24 102.44
CA ASN A 807 -13.46 -74.87 101.02
C ASN A 807 -14.31 -73.61 100.72
N LEU A 808 -15.33 -73.33 101.53
CA LEU A 808 -16.15 -72.11 101.42
C LEU A 808 -15.42 -70.90 102.01
N GLU A 809 -14.71 -71.08 103.13
CA GLU A 809 -13.85 -70.05 103.73
C GLU A 809 -12.73 -69.63 102.76
N ASP A 810 -12.08 -70.59 102.10
CA ASP A 810 -11.06 -70.31 101.07
C ASP A 810 -11.65 -69.58 99.84
N ASN A 811 -12.86 -69.94 99.40
CA ASN A 811 -13.56 -69.24 98.32
C ASN A 811 -14.01 -67.81 98.69
N ILE A 812 -14.41 -67.60 99.96
CA ILE A 812 -14.77 -66.27 100.45
C ILE A 812 -13.51 -65.39 100.53
N ALA A 813 -12.39 -65.93 101.02
CA ALA A 813 -11.12 -65.23 101.04
C ALA A 813 -10.63 -64.84 99.63
N GLU A 814 -10.81 -65.71 98.63
CA GLU A 814 -10.48 -65.39 97.23
C GLU A 814 -11.40 -64.30 96.66
N LYS A 815 -12.71 -64.33 96.97
CA LYS A 815 -13.66 -63.30 96.54
C LYS A 815 -13.41 -61.96 97.21
N ASP A 816 -13.03 -61.94 98.48
CA ASP A 816 -12.68 -60.72 99.20
C ASP A 816 -11.37 -60.10 98.66
N ALA A 817 -10.40 -60.94 98.25
CA ALA A 817 -9.19 -60.47 97.56
C ALA A 817 -9.51 -59.81 96.21
N LYS A 818 -10.38 -60.45 95.39
CA LYS A 818 -10.86 -59.89 94.12
C LYS A 818 -11.68 -58.60 94.31
N LEU A 819 -12.47 -58.53 95.38
CA LEU A 819 -13.25 -57.33 95.70
C LEU A 819 -12.34 -56.14 96.05
N GLU A 820 -11.23 -56.36 96.75
CA GLU A 820 -10.25 -55.31 97.01
C GLU A 820 -9.42 -54.90 95.78
N GLU A 821 -9.20 -55.83 94.84
CA GLU A 821 -8.61 -55.51 93.53
C GLU A 821 -9.54 -54.60 92.71
N HIS A 822 -10.83 -54.95 92.60
CA HIS A 822 -11.82 -54.10 91.91
C HIS A 822 -12.03 -52.74 92.59
N LYS A 823 -11.91 -52.63 93.92
CA LYS A 823 -11.94 -51.33 94.61
C LYS A 823 -10.73 -50.45 94.26
N LYS A 824 -9.55 -51.04 94.02
CA LYS A 824 -8.37 -50.31 93.53
C LYS A 824 -8.56 -49.84 92.08
N GLU A 825 -9.09 -50.71 91.22
CA GLU A 825 -9.43 -50.34 89.83
C GLU A 825 -10.49 -49.24 89.77
N PHE A 826 -11.53 -49.32 90.60
CA PHE A 826 -12.57 -48.29 90.68
C PHE A 826 -12.02 -46.93 91.15
N LYS A 827 -11.05 -46.93 92.09
CA LYS A 827 -10.34 -45.71 92.48
C LYS A 827 -9.49 -45.14 91.34
N ALA A 828 -8.84 -45.99 90.53
CA ALA A 828 -8.08 -45.55 89.37
C ALA A 828 -9.01 -44.96 88.27
N LEU A 829 -10.14 -45.60 88.01
CA LEU A 829 -11.18 -45.09 87.11
C LEU A 829 -11.75 -43.74 87.55
N LYS A 830 -11.91 -43.54 88.87
CA LYS A 830 -12.35 -42.25 89.41
C LYS A 830 -11.36 -41.12 89.14
N ILE A 831 -10.05 -41.40 89.19
CA ILE A 831 -9.00 -40.43 88.85
C ILE A 831 -9.03 -40.10 87.34
N ILE A 832 -9.25 -41.11 86.49
CA ILE A 832 -9.39 -40.90 85.04
C ILE A 832 -10.63 -40.06 84.72
N PHE A 833 -11.75 -40.29 85.42
CA PHE A 833 -12.97 -39.50 85.25
C PHE A 833 -12.77 -38.02 85.57
N VAL A 834 -12.07 -37.71 86.68
CA VAL A 834 -11.74 -36.31 87.04
C VAL A 834 -10.85 -35.66 85.97
N SER A 835 -9.84 -36.37 85.47
CA SER A 835 -9.00 -35.88 84.37
C SER A 835 -9.78 -35.68 83.07
N LEU A 836 -10.77 -36.52 82.77
CA LEU A 836 -11.63 -36.35 81.59
C LEU A 836 -12.57 -35.17 81.73
N GLU A 837 -13.09 -34.92 82.93
CA GLU A 837 -13.95 -33.78 83.24
C GLU A 837 -13.18 -32.44 83.14
N GLU A 838 -11.93 -32.42 83.57
CA GLU A 838 -11.01 -31.28 83.36
C GLU A 838 -10.69 -31.05 81.87
N LYS A 839 -10.47 -32.13 81.10
CA LYS A 839 -10.27 -32.02 79.64
C LYS A 839 -11.54 -31.55 78.93
N TRP A 840 -12.71 -32.01 79.36
CA TRP A 840 -14.00 -31.63 78.79
C TRP A 840 -14.32 -30.16 79.05
N THR A 841 -14.09 -29.69 80.28
CA THR A 841 -14.28 -28.27 80.62
C THR A 841 -13.30 -27.37 79.87
N LYS A 842 -12.06 -27.80 79.65
CA LYS A 842 -11.13 -27.08 78.76
C LYS A 842 -11.63 -27.03 77.32
N LEU A 843 -12.06 -28.17 76.77
CA LEU A 843 -12.59 -28.26 75.41
C LEU A 843 -13.87 -27.41 75.21
N ASP A 844 -14.76 -27.37 76.20
CA ASP A 844 -15.97 -26.54 76.18
C ASP A 844 -15.63 -25.03 76.19
N ASN A 845 -14.60 -24.64 76.94
CA ASN A 845 -14.09 -23.27 76.94
C ASN A 845 -13.43 -22.91 75.60
N ASP A 846 -12.62 -23.80 75.04
CA ASP A 846 -11.97 -23.60 73.73
C ASP A 846 -13.03 -23.50 72.62
N HIS A 847 -14.09 -24.32 72.67
CA HIS A 847 -15.21 -24.24 71.73
C HIS A 847 -15.99 -22.92 71.86
N LYS A 848 -16.20 -22.42 73.08
CA LYS A 848 -16.84 -21.12 73.32
C LYS A 848 -16.00 -19.96 72.77
N ASP A 849 -14.68 -19.99 72.96
CA ASP A 849 -13.79 -18.97 72.40
C ASP A 849 -13.76 -19.03 70.87
N LEU A 850 -13.65 -20.22 70.29
CA LEU A 850 -13.68 -20.43 68.84
C LEU A 850 -15.01 -19.97 68.23
N SER A 851 -16.13 -20.24 68.89
CA SER A 851 -17.45 -19.74 68.48
C SER A 851 -17.52 -18.21 68.51
N GLY A 852 -16.92 -17.56 69.52
CA GLY A 852 -16.82 -16.10 69.60
C GLY A 852 -15.89 -15.50 68.53
N GLN A 853 -14.81 -16.20 68.15
CA GLN A 853 -13.96 -15.80 67.03
C GLN A 853 -14.70 -15.96 65.68
N HIS A 854 -15.42 -17.06 65.50
CA HIS A 854 -16.22 -17.30 64.30
C HIS A 854 -17.31 -16.22 64.11
N GLN A 855 -18.00 -15.81 65.17
CA GLN A 855 -18.98 -14.72 65.10
C GLN A 855 -18.35 -13.37 64.70
N ARG A 856 -17.13 -13.07 65.18
CA ARG A 856 -16.40 -11.86 64.77
C ARG A 856 -16.00 -11.90 63.30
N LEU A 857 -15.52 -13.04 62.82
CA LEU A 857 -15.21 -13.25 61.41
C LEU A 857 -16.44 -13.14 60.50
N ILE A 858 -17.59 -13.66 60.93
CA ILE A 858 -18.86 -13.47 60.20
C ILE A 858 -19.19 -11.98 60.07
N ALA A 859 -19.07 -11.21 61.15
CA ALA A 859 -19.33 -9.77 61.12
C ALA A 859 -18.36 -9.02 60.19
N GLU A 860 -17.07 -9.37 60.20
CA GLU A 860 -16.08 -8.82 59.27
C GLU A 860 -16.39 -9.20 57.82
N CYS A 861 -16.75 -10.45 57.54
CA CYS A 861 -17.17 -10.89 56.20
C CYS A 861 -18.40 -10.12 55.71
N GLU A 862 -19.38 -9.84 56.58
CA GLU A 862 -20.55 -9.03 56.22
C GLU A 862 -20.19 -7.57 55.94
N GLU A 863 -19.24 -6.99 56.67
CA GLU A 863 -18.73 -5.64 56.38
C GLU A 863 -17.99 -5.59 55.04
N TRP A 864 -17.13 -6.57 54.76
CA TRP A 864 -16.43 -6.68 53.48
C TRP A 864 -17.37 -6.90 52.31
N LYS A 865 -18.42 -7.72 52.49
CA LYS A 865 -19.47 -7.90 51.48
C LYS A 865 -20.19 -6.59 51.18
N ARG A 866 -20.39 -5.73 52.19
CA ARG A 866 -20.97 -4.39 52.00
C ARG A 866 -20.04 -3.49 51.19
N LYS A 867 -18.75 -3.43 51.53
CA LYS A 867 -17.74 -2.65 50.79
C LYS A 867 -17.58 -3.13 49.34
N PHE A 868 -17.59 -4.44 49.13
CA PHE A 868 -17.52 -5.01 47.79
C PHE A 868 -18.74 -4.60 46.94
N ASN A 869 -19.94 -4.63 47.52
CA ASN A 869 -21.15 -4.19 46.82
C ASN A 869 -21.13 -2.68 46.50
N GLU A 870 -20.53 -1.84 47.36
CA GLU A 870 -20.34 -0.41 47.08
C GLU A 870 -19.37 -0.20 45.90
N VAL A 871 -18.22 -0.88 45.89
CA VAL A 871 -17.24 -0.82 44.79
C VAL A 871 -17.82 -1.38 43.49
N GLU A 872 -18.62 -2.45 43.56
CA GLU A 872 -19.33 -2.99 42.40
C GLU A 872 -20.33 -1.98 41.85
N GLY A 873 -21.04 -1.25 42.72
CA GLY A 873 -21.92 -0.14 42.33
C GLY A 873 -21.16 1.01 41.66
N GLU A 874 -20.00 1.40 42.18
CA GLU A 874 -19.14 2.42 41.57
C GLU A 874 -18.59 1.97 40.22
N HIS A 875 -18.15 0.71 40.11
CA HIS A 875 -17.68 0.12 38.86
C HIS A 875 -18.79 0.08 37.80
N GLN A 876 -20.01 -0.29 38.17
CA GLN A 876 -21.17 -0.24 37.28
C GLN A 876 -21.48 1.20 36.86
N GLY A 877 -21.39 2.17 37.77
CA GLY A 877 -21.53 3.58 37.46
C GLY A 877 -20.47 4.10 36.49
N LEU A 878 -19.22 3.67 36.64
CA LEU A 878 -18.12 4.02 35.74
C LEU A 878 -18.30 3.38 34.36
N LYS A 879 -18.75 2.12 34.32
CA LYS A 879 -19.07 1.38 33.11
C LYS A 879 -20.19 2.05 32.31
N GLU A 880 -21.21 2.56 32.99
CA GLU A 880 -22.28 3.30 32.32
C GLU A 880 -21.80 4.67 31.81
N LYS A 881 -20.97 5.40 32.57
CA LYS A 881 -20.33 6.63 32.08
C LYS A 881 -19.46 6.38 30.85
N TYR A 882 -18.67 5.31 30.85
CA TYR A 882 -17.87 4.91 29.68
C TYR A 882 -18.77 4.56 28.49
N ARG A 883 -19.86 3.82 28.72
CA ARG A 883 -20.85 3.51 27.67
C ARG A 883 -21.43 4.78 27.06
N LEU A 884 -21.80 5.77 27.88
CA LEU A 884 -22.32 7.04 27.40
C LEU A 884 -21.28 7.82 26.57
N ILE A 885 -20.01 7.85 27.01
CA ILE A 885 -18.91 8.48 26.25
C ILE A 885 -18.72 7.78 24.89
N VAL A 886 -18.79 6.46 24.84
CA VAL A 886 -18.69 5.70 23.57
C VAL A 886 -19.85 6.04 22.64
N ILE A 887 -21.08 6.12 23.16
CA ILE A 887 -22.26 6.54 22.37
C ILE A 887 -22.09 7.96 21.83
N GLU A 888 -21.60 8.89 22.65
CA GLU A 888 -21.35 10.28 22.26
C GLU A 888 -20.26 10.36 21.17
N TYR A 889 -19.18 9.60 21.32
CA TYR A 889 -18.10 9.48 20.34
C TYR A 889 -18.59 8.90 19.01
N GLU A 890 -19.43 7.86 19.06
CA GLU A 890 -20.03 7.25 17.86
C GLU A 890 -20.93 8.25 17.13
N LYS A 891 -21.74 9.03 17.85
CA LYS A 891 -22.55 10.12 17.25
C LYS A 891 -21.69 11.19 16.59
N VAL A 892 -20.60 11.63 17.24
CA VAL A 892 -19.67 12.61 16.65
C VAL A 892 -19.00 12.04 15.41
N LYS A 893 -18.58 10.76 15.45
CA LYS A 893 -17.99 10.05 14.32
C LYS A 893 -18.97 9.92 13.15
N GLU A 894 -20.23 9.61 13.41
CA GLU A 894 -21.29 9.52 12.41
C GLU A 894 -21.55 10.90 11.75
N ASN A 895 -21.74 11.95 12.54
CA ASN A 895 -21.88 13.33 12.04
C ASN A 895 -20.67 13.79 11.20
N THR A 896 -19.46 13.40 11.62
CA THR A 896 -18.23 13.75 10.89
C THR A 896 -18.14 12.99 9.57
N ASN A 897 -18.59 11.72 9.53
CA ASN A 897 -18.66 10.93 8.31
C ASN A 897 -19.73 11.45 7.35
N GLU A 898 -20.90 11.86 7.84
CA GLU A 898 -21.94 12.49 7.03
C GLU A 898 -21.44 13.77 6.37
N LYS A 899 -20.77 14.65 7.14
CA LYS A 899 -20.19 15.88 6.61
C LYS A 899 -19.04 15.63 5.62
N MET A 900 -18.25 14.58 5.85
CA MET A 900 -17.21 14.14 4.90
C MET A 900 -17.83 13.60 3.61
N ASN A 901 -18.94 12.88 3.69
CA ASN A 901 -19.65 12.38 2.52
C ASN A 901 -20.32 13.52 1.73
N GLU A 902 -20.85 14.53 2.42
CA GLU A 902 -21.37 15.75 1.79
C GLU A 902 -20.27 16.50 1.03
N LEU A 903 -19.10 16.71 1.67
CA LEU A 903 -17.94 17.34 1.03
C LEU A 903 -17.40 16.53 -0.16
N LYS A 904 -17.39 15.20 -0.07
CA LYS A 904 -17.03 14.33 -1.21
C LYS A 904 -18.02 14.49 -2.36
N SER A 905 -19.32 14.49 -2.09
CA SER A 905 -20.34 14.72 -3.11
C SER A 905 -20.20 16.09 -3.77
N GLN A 906 -19.87 17.13 -3.00
CA GLN A 906 -19.60 18.47 -3.53
C GLN A 906 -18.33 18.49 -4.40
N ASN A 907 -17.27 17.79 -3.99
CA ASN A 907 -16.04 17.67 -4.77
C ASN A 907 -16.28 16.90 -6.09
N ASP A 908 -17.06 15.82 -6.06
CA ASP A 908 -17.43 15.06 -7.25
C ASP A 908 -18.29 15.89 -8.23
N ASP A 909 -19.13 16.79 -7.72
CA ASP A 909 -19.87 17.75 -8.54
C ASP A 909 -18.95 18.83 -9.16
N LEU A 910 -18.01 19.35 -8.37
CA LEU A 910 -17.00 20.31 -8.86
C LEU A 910 -16.07 19.70 -9.92
N GLN A 911 -15.63 18.45 -9.73
CA GLN A 911 -14.83 17.73 -10.73
C GLN A 911 -15.60 17.48 -12.02
N ARG A 912 -16.89 17.13 -11.93
CA ARG A 912 -17.76 17.00 -13.12
C ARG A 912 -17.93 18.34 -13.85
N LYS A 913 -18.12 19.44 -13.11
CA LYS A 913 -18.20 20.80 -13.68
C LYS A 913 -16.88 21.23 -14.32
N LEU A 914 -15.74 20.95 -13.67
CA LEU A 914 -14.41 21.21 -14.21
C LEU A 914 -14.22 20.46 -15.53
N LYS A 915 -14.53 19.16 -15.55
CA LYS A 915 -14.39 18.33 -16.74
C LYS A 915 -15.26 18.83 -17.90
N ALA A 916 -16.51 19.21 -17.61
CA ALA A 916 -17.39 19.81 -18.60
C ALA A 916 -16.85 21.15 -19.14
N LEU A 917 -16.18 21.94 -18.32
CA LEU A 917 -15.56 23.21 -18.71
C LEU A 917 -14.31 22.99 -19.58
N GLU A 918 -13.47 22.00 -19.23
CA GLU A 918 -12.32 21.57 -20.03
C GLU A 918 -12.76 21.06 -21.40
N ASP A 919 -13.78 20.19 -21.45
CA ASP A 919 -14.29 19.64 -22.71
C ASP A 919 -14.90 20.76 -23.59
N LYS A 920 -15.56 21.74 -22.97
CA LYS A 920 -16.07 22.93 -23.68
C LYS A 920 -14.95 23.84 -24.16
N HIS A 921 -13.88 24.02 -23.39
CA HIS A 921 -12.71 24.78 -23.80
C HIS A 921 -11.99 24.11 -24.97
N GLN A 922 -11.77 22.80 -24.91
CA GLN A 922 -11.18 22.03 -25.99
C GLN A 922 -12.03 22.12 -27.27
N LEU A 923 -13.36 22.03 -27.14
CA LEU A 923 -14.27 22.22 -28.28
C LEU A 923 -14.15 23.62 -28.88
N LEU A 924 -14.09 24.67 -28.05
CA LEU A 924 -13.90 26.06 -28.48
C LEU A 924 -12.54 26.27 -29.15
N GLN A 925 -11.46 25.69 -28.63
CA GLN A 925 -10.14 25.73 -29.26
C GLN A 925 -10.18 25.05 -30.64
N ASN A 926 -10.78 23.87 -30.75
CA ASN A 926 -10.91 23.17 -32.02
C ASN A 926 -11.74 23.97 -33.04
N GLN A 927 -12.81 24.64 -32.59
CA GLN A 927 -13.62 25.53 -33.43
C GLN A 927 -12.86 26.79 -33.86
N HIS A 928 -12.09 27.39 -32.96
CA HIS A 928 -11.25 28.56 -33.26
C HIS A 928 -10.17 28.18 -34.29
N GLN A 929 -9.46 27.06 -34.07
CA GLN A 929 -8.44 26.59 -35.00
C GLN A 929 -9.03 26.30 -36.38
N ALA A 930 -10.18 25.62 -36.45
CA ALA A 930 -10.86 25.35 -37.72
C ALA A 930 -11.31 26.63 -38.46
N LEU A 931 -11.61 27.71 -37.73
CA LEU A 931 -11.91 29.03 -38.30
C LEU A 931 -10.64 29.71 -38.83
N LEU A 932 -9.54 29.68 -38.08
CA LEU A 932 -8.25 30.20 -38.53
C LEU A 932 -7.76 29.48 -39.78
N ASP A 933 -7.83 28.14 -39.82
CA ASP A 933 -7.42 27.34 -40.97
C ASP A 933 -8.25 27.69 -42.24
N ARG A 934 -9.55 27.98 -42.07
CA ARG A 934 -10.40 28.43 -43.18
C ARG A 934 -10.02 29.82 -43.68
N LEU A 935 -9.82 30.77 -42.76
CA LEU A 935 -9.40 32.14 -43.08
C LEU A 935 -8.03 32.15 -43.75
N GLU A 936 -7.06 31.39 -43.24
CA GLU A 936 -5.73 31.28 -43.85
C GLU A 936 -5.82 30.70 -45.27
N LYS A 937 -6.65 29.67 -45.48
CA LYS A 937 -6.89 29.10 -46.80
C LYS A 937 -7.54 30.09 -47.78
N GLU A 938 -8.50 30.89 -47.32
CA GLU A 938 -9.10 31.96 -48.12
C GLU A 938 -8.07 33.05 -48.47
N THR A 939 -7.28 33.50 -47.50
CA THR A 939 -6.20 34.47 -47.71
C THR A 939 -5.16 33.96 -48.71
N GLN A 940 -4.72 32.70 -48.61
CA GLN A 940 -3.81 32.10 -49.59
C GLN A 940 -4.42 32.03 -51.00
N ASN A 941 -5.72 31.72 -51.12
CA ASN A 941 -6.40 31.75 -52.42
C ASN A 941 -6.45 33.17 -53.01
N HIS A 942 -6.66 34.20 -52.19
CA HIS A 942 -6.63 35.59 -52.63
C HIS A 942 -5.22 36.02 -53.05
N ILE A 943 -4.18 35.70 -52.26
CA ILE A 943 -2.78 35.95 -52.61
C ILE A 943 -2.42 35.29 -53.95
N LYS A 944 -2.84 34.04 -54.17
CA LYS A 944 -2.61 33.34 -55.42
C LYS A 944 -3.26 34.06 -56.61
N LYS A 945 -4.52 34.50 -56.47
CA LYS A 945 -5.22 35.27 -57.51
C LYS A 945 -4.55 36.61 -57.79
N VAL A 946 -4.08 37.31 -56.76
CA VAL A 946 -3.30 38.55 -56.91
C VAL A 946 -2.03 38.29 -57.73
N GLY A 947 -1.29 37.22 -57.41
CA GLY A 947 -0.11 36.82 -58.18
C GLY A 947 -0.41 36.44 -59.63
N GLU A 948 -1.52 35.74 -59.89
CA GLU A 948 -1.99 35.43 -61.25
C GLU A 948 -2.34 36.72 -62.03
N LEU A 949 -3.01 37.68 -61.39
CA LEU A 949 -3.33 38.98 -62.01
C LEU A 949 -2.08 39.82 -62.29
N ASP A 950 -1.11 39.85 -61.37
CA ASP A 950 0.17 40.54 -61.57
C ASP A 950 0.93 39.97 -62.78
N LEU A 951 0.97 38.65 -62.94
CA LEU A 951 1.58 38.00 -64.11
C LEU A 951 0.87 38.35 -65.42
N ILE A 952 -0.46 38.45 -65.41
CA ILE A 952 -1.25 38.88 -66.58
C ILE A 952 -0.95 40.34 -66.93
N ILE A 953 -0.90 41.23 -65.92
CA ILE A 953 -0.57 42.65 -66.10
C ILE A 953 0.82 42.79 -66.73
N ILE A 954 1.84 42.12 -66.18
CA ILE A 954 3.21 42.12 -66.71
C ILE A 954 3.24 41.62 -68.17
N GLY A 955 2.48 40.58 -68.48
CA GLY A 955 2.37 40.04 -69.85
C GLY A 955 1.76 41.04 -70.83
N LEU A 956 0.73 41.78 -70.40
CA LEU A 956 0.08 42.81 -71.22
C LEU A 956 0.96 44.05 -71.38
N GLU A 957 1.66 44.49 -70.34
CA GLU A 957 2.62 45.60 -70.38
C GLU A 957 3.75 45.31 -71.38
N LYS A 958 4.29 44.09 -71.36
CA LYS A 958 5.29 43.65 -72.33
C LYS A 958 4.76 43.71 -73.76
N LYS A 959 3.53 43.24 -74.00
CA LYS A 959 2.91 43.26 -75.33
C LYS A 959 2.60 44.68 -75.82
N ALA A 960 2.16 45.57 -74.93
CA ALA A 960 1.97 46.98 -75.22
C ALA A 960 3.29 47.65 -75.59
N HIS A 961 4.38 47.34 -74.87
CA HIS A 961 5.72 47.82 -75.19
C HIS A 961 6.19 47.33 -76.56
N GLU A 962 6.03 46.04 -76.88
CA GLU A 962 6.36 45.48 -78.19
C GLU A 962 5.62 46.20 -79.33
N TYR A 963 4.32 46.45 -79.17
CA TYR A 963 3.51 47.17 -80.18
C TYR A 963 3.92 48.63 -80.32
N LYS A 964 4.29 49.29 -79.21
CA LYS A 964 4.82 50.65 -79.22
C LYS A 964 6.14 50.75 -79.97
N THR A 965 7.08 49.83 -79.71
CA THR A 965 8.35 49.76 -80.46
C THR A 965 8.11 49.49 -81.95
N LEU A 966 7.13 48.63 -82.28
CA LEU A 966 6.79 48.34 -83.67
C LEU A 966 6.19 49.57 -84.39
N SER A 967 5.37 50.35 -83.68
CA SER A 967 4.82 51.62 -84.16
C SER A 967 5.93 52.66 -84.40
N GLU A 968 6.85 52.82 -83.44
CA GLU A 968 8.00 53.73 -83.58
C GLU A 968 8.89 53.35 -84.77
N ASN A 969 9.14 52.05 -84.99
CA ASN A 969 9.88 51.56 -86.15
C ASN A 969 9.15 51.85 -87.47
N GLN A 970 7.82 51.70 -87.51
CA GLN A 970 7.02 52.03 -88.70
C GLN A 970 7.02 53.53 -88.99
N LYS A 971 6.98 54.39 -87.96
CA LYS A 971 7.14 55.85 -88.14
C LYS A 971 8.49 56.18 -88.76
N LEU A 972 9.57 55.57 -88.27
CA LEU A 972 10.90 55.75 -88.84
C LEU A 972 10.96 55.31 -90.31
N GLU A 973 10.30 54.21 -90.67
CA GLU A 973 10.22 53.74 -92.06
C GLU A 973 9.41 54.69 -92.95
N ILE A 974 8.30 55.23 -92.44
CA ILE A 974 7.50 56.27 -93.11
C ILE A 974 8.36 57.53 -93.36
N ASP A 975 9.06 58.02 -92.34
CA ASP A 975 9.92 59.21 -92.44
C ASP A 975 11.03 59.01 -93.49
N ASN A 976 11.64 57.82 -93.52
CA ASN A 976 12.65 57.46 -94.53
C ASN A 976 12.06 57.43 -95.95
N LEU A 977 10.86 56.86 -96.12
CA LEU A 977 10.18 56.82 -97.43
C LEU A 977 9.76 58.22 -97.88
N GLN A 978 9.29 59.07 -96.98
CA GLN A 978 8.96 60.47 -97.28
C GLN A 978 10.21 61.27 -97.68
N ALA A 979 11.36 61.02 -97.04
CA ALA A 979 12.62 61.62 -97.44
C ALA A 979 13.06 61.18 -98.86
N ILE A 980 12.87 59.89 -99.21
CA ILE A 980 13.13 59.37 -100.56
C ILE A 980 12.18 60.01 -101.58
N ILE A 981 10.90 60.13 -101.27
CA ILE A 981 9.91 60.81 -102.14
C ILE A 981 10.35 62.25 -102.41
N LYS A 982 10.75 62.99 -101.38
CA LYS A 982 11.20 64.39 -101.50
C LYS A 982 12.47 64.53 -102.35
N ASP A 983 13.41 63.58 -102.26
CA ASP A 983 14.59 63.52 -103.13
C ASP A 983 14.22 63.22 -104.59
N LEU A 984 13.28 62.30 -104.82
CA LEU A 984 12.75 61.99 -106.15
C LEU A 984 11.99 63.17 -106.76
N GLU A 985 11.21 63.91 -105.96
CA GLU A 985 10.55 65.17 -106.36
C GLU A 985 11.57 66.24 -106.75
N GLY A 986 12.67 66.38 -105.99
CA GLY A 986 13.79 67.25 -106.34
C GLY A 986 14.46 66.88 -107.68
N LYS A 987 14.65 65.58 -107.93
CA LYS A 987 15.17 65.05 -109.21
C LYS A 987 14.21 65.29 -110.38
N ILE A 988 12.90 65.27 -110.14
CA ILE A 988 11.88 65.64 -111.13
C ILE A 988 12.00 67.12 -111.49
N ALA A 989 12.21 68.01 -110.51
CA ALA A 989 12.36 69.45 -110.73
C ALA A 989 13.64 69.83 -111.51
N GLN A 990 14.66 68.96 -111.51
CA GLN A 990 15.92 69.14 -112.25
C GLN A 990 15.93 68.50 -113.65
N ALA A 991 14.93 67.70 -114.00
CA ALA A 991 14.84 67.10 -115.33
C ALA A 991 14.34 68.15 -116.35
N GLU A 992 15.21 68.62 -117.24
CA GLU A 992 14.85 69.53 -118.33
C GLU A 992 13.84 68.91 -119.31
N LYS A 993 13.07 69.77 -119.98
CA LYS A 993 11.85 69.49 -120.77
C LYS A 993 11.93 68.42 -121.87
N ASP A 994 13.11 67.92 -122.22
CA ASP A 994 13.30 67.02 -123.37
C ASP A 994 13.51 65.52 -123.02
N GLN A 995 13.35 65.10 -121.75
CA GLN A 995 13.39 63.68 -121.33
C GLN A 995 12.08 63.18 -120.71
N GLN A 996 11.02 63.14 -121.51
CA GLN A 996 9.67 62.68 -121.11
C GLN A 996 9.66 61.26 -120.47
N HIS A 997 10.54 60.36 -120.92
CA HIS A 997 10.59 58.98 -120.42
C HIS A 997 11.14 58.88 -118.98
N ARG A 998 12.15 59.68 -118.63
CA ARG A 998 12.76 59.68 -117.29
C ARG A 998 11.83 60.29 -116.26
N HIS A 999 11.09 61.33 -116.66
CA HIS A 999 10.05 61.94 -115.84
C HIS A 999 8.94 60.93 -115.49
N GLN A 1000 8.50 60.13 -116.46
CA GLN A 1000 7.46 59.11 -116.25
C GLN A 1000 7.93 57.98 -115.32
N GLN A 1001 9.19 57.54 -115.42
CA GLN A 1001 9.77 56.54 -114.52
C GLN A 1001 9.87 57.04 -113.07
N LEU A 1002 10.27 58.31 -112.86
CA LEU A 1002 10.33 58.91 -111.53
C LEU A 1002 8.94 59.06 -110.90
N LEU A 1003 7.92 59.40 -111.69
CA LEU A 1003 6.52 59.46 -111.21
C LEU A 1003 5.98 58.09 -110.78
N VAL A 1004 6.34 57.01 -111.49
CA VAL A 1004 5.97 55.64 -111.08
C VAL A 1004 6.65 55.28 -109.75
N GLN A 1005 7.93 55.61 -109.57
CA GLN A 1005 8.64 55.36 -108.31
C GLN A 1005 8.04 56.15 -107.15
N ILE A 1006 7.73 57.43 -107.35
CA ILE A 1006 7.05 58.27 -106.34
C ILE A 1006 5.69 57.67 -105.97
N THR A 1007 4.91 57.25 -106.96
CA THR A 1007 3.59 56.63 -106.72
C THR A 1007 3.71 55.32 -105.93
N GLN A 1008 4.69 54.47 -106.24
CA GLN A 1008 4.95 53.23 -105.50
C GLN A 1008 5.40 53.48 -104.05
N HIS A 1009 6.22 54.50 -103.82
CA HIS A 1009 6.65 54.89 -102.48
C HIS A 1009 5.50 55.53 -101.69
N LEU A 1010 4.67 56.37 -102.31
CA LEU A 1010 3.45 56.91 -101.71
C LEU A 1010 2.48 55.80 -101.30
N GLU A 1011 2.25 54.81 -102.15
CA GLU A 1011 1.36 53.69 -101.83
C GLU A 1011 1.90 52.86 -100.63
N LYS A 1012 3.23 52.71 -100.53
CA LYS A 1012 3.88 52.08 -99.37
C LYS A 1012 3.73 52.92 -98.10
N VAL A 1013 3.92 54.24 -98.18
CA VAL A 1013 3.71 55.17 -97.07
C VAL A 1013 2.27 55.06 -96.56
N THR A 1014 1.27 55.16 -97.44
CA THR A 1014 -0.15 55.03 -97.07
C THR A 1014 -0.47 53.68 -96.41
N LYS A 1015 0.14 52.58 -96.89
CA LYS A 1015 -0.03 51.25 -96.28
C LYS A 1015 0.61 51.16 -94.88
N LEU A 1016 1.78 51.78 -94.69
CA LEU A 1016 2.46 51.82 -93.41
C LEU A 1016 1.76 52.75 -92.42
N GLU A 1017 1.28 53.92 -92.85
CA GLU A 1017 0.50 54.85 -92.02
C GLU A 1017 -0.79 54.21 -91.50
N ASN A 1018 -1.50 53.46 -92.36
CA ASN A 1018 -2.70 52.72 -91.95
C ASN A 1018 -2.39 51.59 -90.95
N ARG A 1019 -1.27 50.88 -91.13
CA ARG A 1019 -0.82 49.84 -90.18
C ARG A 1019 -0.37 50.45 -88.86
N ASN A 1020 0.34 51.57 -88.90
CA ASN A 1020 0.82 52.27 -87.73
C ASN A 1020 -0.34 52.85 -86.91
N SER A 1021 -1.34 53.44 -87.58
CA SER A 1021 -2.56 53.93 -86.93
C SER A 1021 -3.33 52.81 -86.22
N LYS A 1022 -3.35 51.61 -86.81
CA LYS A 1022 -3.94 50.43 -86.17
C LYS A 1022 -3.13 49.97 -84.94
N LEU A 1023 -1.81 49.94 -85.02
CA LEU A 1023 -0.96 49.60 -83.88
C LEU A 1023 -1.10 50.60 -82.72
N GLU A 1024 -1.22 51.89 -83.01
CA GLU A 1024 -1.46 52.92 -82.00
C GLU A 1024 -2.80 52.73 -81.29
N LEU A 1025 -3.85 52.36 -82.04
CA LEU A 1025 -5.15 51.96 -81.47
C LEU A 1025 -5.05 50.71 -80.59
N ASP A 1026 -4.35 49.67 -81.05
CA ASP A 1026 -4.16 48.43 -80.29
C ASP A 1026 -3.35 48.68 -78.99
N VAL A 1027 -2.37 49.61 -79.00
CA VAL A 1027 -1.63 50.04 -77.80
C VAL A 1027 -2.54 50.76 -76.81
N LEU A 1028 -3.36 51.70 -77.29
CA LEU A 1028 -4.34 52.42 -76.46
C LEU A 1028 -5.35 51.47 -75.80
N GLU A 1029 -5.82 50.45 -76.53
CA GLU A 1029 -6.74 49.45 -75.99
C GLU A 1029 -6.06 48.56 -74.93
N LEU A 1030 -4.80 48.16 -75.17
CA LEU A 1030 -4.00 47.41 -74.19
C LEU A 1030 -3.72 48.22 -72.92
N GLU A 1031 -3.34 49.49 -73.05
CA GLU A 1031 -3.10 50.40 -71.91
C GLU A 1031 -4.36 50.59 -71.08
N LYS A 1032 -5.52 50.77 -71.73
CA LYS A 1032 -6.82 50.81 -71.04
C LYS A 1032 -7.09 49.51 -70.28
N ARG A 1033 -6.84 48.35 -70.89
CA ARG A 1033 -7.07 47.05 -70.27
C ARG A 1033 -6.14 46.80 -69.08
N ILE A 1034 -4.90 47.26 -69.15
CA ILE A 1034 -3.92 47.22 -68.05
C ILE A 1034 -4.44 48.06 -66.87
N GLN A 1035 -4.93 49.28 -67.12
CA GLN A 1035 -5.50 50.13 -66.07
C GLN A 1035 -6.71 49.50 -65.37
N GLU A 1036 -7.61 48.87 -66.12
CA GLU A 1036 -8.76 48.13 -65.57
C GLU A 1036 -8.31 46.97 -64.66
N LEU A 1037 -7.28 46.22 -65.07
CA LEU A 1037 -6.74 45.11 -64.28
C LEU A 1037 -5.97 45.57 -63.03
N ILE A 1038 -5.28 46.71 -63.10
CA ILE A 1038 -4.62 47.32 -61.94
C ILE A 1038 -5.65 47.70 -60.88
N LEU A 1039 -6.74 48.38 -61.28
CA LEU A 1039 -7.84 48.72 -60.38
C LEU A 1039 -8.47 47.46 -59.76
N TYR A 1040 -8.75 46.45 -60.57
CA TYR A 1040 -9.32 45.19 -60.11
C TYR A 1040 -8.40 44.44 -59.13
N ASN A 1041 -7.09 44.43 -59.37
CA ASN A 1041 -6.11 43.83 -58.47
C ASN A 1041 -5.99 44.62 -57.15
N GLN A 1042 -6.14 45.94 -57.20
CA GLN A 1042 -6.13 46.79 -56.01
C GLN A 1042 -7.32 46.50 -55.09
N ASP A 1043 -8.49 46.20 -55.65
CA ASP A 1043 -9.65 45.75 -54.87
C ASP A 1043 -9.39 44.42 -54.12
N TYR A 1044 -8.71 43.46 -54.75
CA TYR A 1044 -8.30 42.22 -54.07
C TYR A 1044 -7.28 42.45 -52.97
N LYS A 1045 -6.32 43.35 -53.18
CA LYS A 1045 -5.34 43.74 -52.14
C LYS A 1045 -6.05 44.38 -50.94
N ASN A 1046 -7.05 45.23 -51.18
CA ASN A 1046 -7.86 45.82 -50.12
C ASN A 1046 -8.70 44.77 -49.36
N GLU A 1047 -9.22 43.76 -50.04
CA GLU A 1047 -9.96 42.67 -49.38
C GLU A 1047 -9.04 41.78 -48.52
N ILE A 1048 -7.81 41.52 -48.97
CA ILE A 1048 -6.80 40.82 -48.15
C ILE A 1048 -6.52 41.60 -46.86
N ILE A 1049 -6.35 42.93 -46.95
CA ILE A 1049 -6.11 43.78 -45.78
C ILE A 1049 -7.27 43.68 -44.78
N LYS A 1050 -8.53 43.73 -45.25
CA LYS A 1050 -9.71 43.57 -44.38
C LYS A 1050 -9.77 42.21 -43.69
N GLN A 1051 -9.41 41.14 -44.40
CA GLN A 1051 -9.37 39.79 -43.82
C GLN A 1051 -8.28 39.69 -42.74
N ASP A 1052 -7.11 40.30 -42.97
CA ASP A 1052 -6.00 40.32 -42.01
C ASP A 1052 -6.34 41.11 -40.73
N GLU A 1053 -7.02 42.25 -40.86
CA GLU A 1053 -7.58 42.99 -39.74
C GLU A 1053 -8.58 42.14 -38.92
N LYS A 1054 -9.43 41.38 -39.61
CA LYS A 1054 -10.41 40.48 -38.96
C LYS A 1054 -9.74 39.33 -38.21
N ILE A 1055 -8.69 38.74 -38.79
CA ILE A 1055 -7.85 37.72 -38.11
C ILE A 1055 -7.22 38.32 -36.85
N THR A 1056 -6.67 39.53 -36.96
CA THR A 1056 -6.04 40.23 -35.83
C THR A 1056 -7.02 40.48 -34.66
N ILE A 1057 -8.26 40.85 -34.97
CA ILE A 1057 -9.32 41.02 -33.96
C ILE A 1057 -9.67 39.68 -33.29
N LEU A 1058 -9.82 38.60 -34.06
CA LEU A 1058 -10.15 37.26 -33.54
C LEU A 1058 -9.03 36.70 -32.64
N ILE A 1059 -7.76 36.96 -32.98
CA ILE A 1059 -6.60 36.60 -32.16
C ILE A 1059 -6.67 37.33 -30.80
N LYS A 1060 -6.96 38.63 -30.80
CA LYS A 1060 -7.10 39.41 -29.55
C LYS A 1060 -8.25 38.88 -28.68
N GLU A 1061 -9.41 38.58 -29.26
CA GLU A 1061 -10.54 37.98 -28.52
C GLU A 1061 -10.19 36.60 -27.95
N GLY A 1062 -9.46 35.77 -28.72
CA GLY A 1062 -8.95 34.48 -28.26
C GLY A 1062 -8.04 34.62 -27.04
N GLN A 1063 -7.07 35.53 -27.09
CA GLN A 1063 -6.16 35.84 -25.98
C GLN A 1063 -6.90 36.35 -24.73
N THR A 1064 -7.97 37.13 -24.91
CA THR A 1064 -8.75 37.63 -23.77
C THR A 1064 -9.48 36.50 -23.05
N LYS A 1065 -10.10 35.59 -23.80
CA LYS A 1065 -10.77 34.39 -23.24
C LYS A 1065 -9.79 33.40 -22.62
N GLU A 1066 -8.61 33.24 -23.21
CA GLU A 1066 -7.54 32.42 -22.63
C GLU A 1066 -7.09 32.97 -21.26
N SER A 1067 -6.95 34.30 -21.13
CA SER A 1067 -6.64 34.95 -19.85
C SER A 1067 -7.72 34.70 -18.78
N GLU A 1068 -9.00 34.72 -19.14
CA GLU A 1068 -10.10 34.38 -18.21
C GLU A 1068 -10.05 32.93 -17.74
N ILE A 1069 -9.71 32.00 -18.65
CA ILE A 1069 -9.58 30.56 -18.33
C ILE A 1069 -8.37 30.31 -17.44
N ILE A 1070 -7.24 30.97 -17.68
CA ILE A 1070 -6.07 30.90 -16.80
C ILE A 1070 -6.42 31.38 -15.39
N LYS A 1071 -7.20 32.46 -15.23
CA LYS A 1071 -7.66 32.92 -13.92
C LYS A 1071 -8.55 31.87 -13.22
N LEU A 1072 -9.42 31.19 -13.95
CA LEU A 1072 -10.24 30.10 -13.40
C LEU A 1072 -9.38 28.91 -12.96
N ILE A 1073 -8.39 28.51 -13.78
CA ILE A 1073 -7.44 27.44 -13.44
C ILE A 1073 -6.68 27.80 -12.16
N GLN A 1074 -6.20 29.03 -12.01
CA GLN A 1074 -5.50 29.49 -10.81
C GLN A 1074 -6.39 29.39 -9.55
N VAL A 1075 -7.69 29.71 -9.65
CA VAL A 1075 -8.63 29.55 -8.54
C VAL A 1075 -8.81 28.08 -8.16
N ILE A 1076 -8.91 27.19 -9.14
CA ILE A 1076 -9.05 25.74 -8.94
C ILE A 1076 -7.78 25.13 -8.35
N GLU A 1077 -6.60 25.53 -8.83
CA GLU A 1077 -5.31 25.10 -8.29
C GLU A 1077 -5.13 25.53 -6.84
N LYS A 1078 -5.55 26.76 -6.49
CA LYS A 1078 -5.57 27.22 -5.11
C LYS A 1078 -6.48 26.35 -4.23
N GLN A 1079 -7.70 26.06 -4.68
CA GLN A 1079 -8.62 25.17 -3.95
C GLN A 1079 -8.08 23.74 -3.79
N LYS A 1080 -7.35 23.25 -4.80
CA LYS A 1080 -6.68 21.95 -4.75
C LYS A 1080 -5.54 21.93 -3.73
N LEU A 1081 -4.76 23.00 -3.65
CA LEU A 1081 -3.71 23.15 -2.62
C LEU A 1081 -4.30 23.16 -1.22
N ASP A 1082 -5.38 23.92 -1.00
CA ASP A 1082 -6.09 23.93 0.29
C ASP A 1082 -6.58 22.52 0.68
N LEU A 1083 -7.09 21.72 -0.28
CA LEU A 1083 -7.48 20.33 -0.04
C LEU A 1083 -6.29 19.40 0.29
N ILE A 1084 -5.13 19.62 -0.33
CA ILE A 1084 -3.90 18.86 -0.03
C ILE A 1084 -3.45 19.13 1.41
N ASP A 1085 -3.53 20.38 1.86
CA ASP A 1085 -3.21 20.76 3.24
C ASP A 1085 -4.17 20.09 4.24
N TYR A 1086 -5.48 20.05 3.95
CA TYR A 1086 -6.42 19.28 4.76
C TYR A 1086 -6.12 17.78 4.79
N GLU A 1087 -5.74 17.19 3.65
CA GLU A 1087 -5.31 15.78 3.63
C GLU A 1087 -4.05 15.53 4.46
N LYS A 1088 -3.09 16.45 4.42
CA LYS A 1088 -1.87 16.38 5.23
C LYS A 1088 -2.20 16.40 6.72
N ILE A 1089 -3.06 17.33 7.15
CA ILE A 1089 -3.55 17.40 8.54
C ILE A 1089 -4.25 16.09 8.94
N ILE A 1090 -5.10 15.52 8.07
CA ILE A 1090 -5.76 14.24 8.33
C ILE A 1090 -4.76 13.09 8.45
N ARG A 1091 -3.70 13.05 7.62
CA ARG A 1091 -2.64 12.02 7.72
C ARG A 1091 -1.85 12.15 9.01
N GLU A 1092 -1.49 13.36 9.41
CA GLU A 1092 -0.81 13.62 10.69
C GLU A 1092 -1.67 13.19 11.89
N LEU A 1093 -2.97 13.49 11.86
CA LEU A 1093 -3.91 13.01 12.89
C LEU A 1093 -4.02 11.49 12.93
N ARG A 1094 -4.07 10.82 11.76
CA ARG A 1094 -4.08 9.35 11.69
C ARG A 1094 -2.79 8.72 12.20
N GLN A 1095 -1.64 9.31 11.87
CA GLN A 1095 -0.34 8.85 12.36
C GLN A 1095 -0.27 8.97 13.89
N LYS A 1096 -0.73 10.10 14.46
CA LYS A 1096 -0.82 10.27 15.92
C LYS A 1096 -1.75 9.24 16.57
N ILE A 1097 -2.88 8.89 15.94
CA ILE A 1097 -3.76 7.82 16.42
C ILE A 1097 -3.03 6.47 16.42
N GLN A 1098 -2.30 6.14 15.36
CA GLN A 1098 -1.51 4.89 15.28
C GLN A 1098 -0.37 4.84 16.31
N GLU A 1099 0.30 5.97 16.56
CA GLU A 1099 1.32 6.08 17.62
C GLU A 1099 0.70 5.83 19.00
N LEU A 1100 -0.49 6.38 19.27
CA LEU A 1100 -1.23 6.10 20.51
C LEU A 1100 -1.66 4.63 20.61
N GLU A 1101 -2.12 4.01 19.53
CA GLU A 1101 -2.45 2.58 19.48
C GLU A 1101 -1.21 1.69 19.77
N LEU A 1102 -0.04 2.04 19.21
CA LEU A 1102 1.21 1.33 19.49
C LEU A 1102 1.64 1.46 20.95
N ILE A 1103 1.50 2.65 21.55
CA ILE A 1103 1.77 2.86 22.98
C ILE A 1103 0.84 1.99 23.84
N ILE A 1104 -0.43 1.87 23.48
CA ILE A 1104 -1.39 0.99 24.18
C ILE A 1104 -0.94 -0.47 24.08
N VAL A 1105 -0.59 -0.95 22.89
CA VAL A 1105 -0.12 -2.33 22.66
C VAL A 1105 1.18 -2.62 23.42
N GLU A 1106 2.11 -1.66 23.50
CA GLU A 1106 3.36 -1.82 24.24
C GLU A 1106 3.13 -1.84 25.76
N LYS A 1107 2.17 -1.07 26.26
CA LYS A 1107 1.72 -1.14 27.66
C LYS A 1107 1.06 -2.49 27.96
N ASP A 1108 0.18 -2.99 27.10
CA ASP A 1108 -0.43 -4.32 27.25
C ASP A 1108 0.63 -5.43 27.26
N LYS A 1109 1.68 -5.31 26.44
CA LYS A 1109 2.80 -6.26 26.44
C LYS A 1109 3.57 -6.24 27.76
N LYS A 1110 3.83 -5.06 28.33
CA LYS A 1110 4.49 -4.92 29.64
C LYS A 1110 3.63 -5.52 30.76
N ILE A 1111 2.32 -5.32 30.72
CA ILE A 1111 1.37 -5.94 31.67
C ILE A 1111 1.46 -7.48 31.58
N VAL A 1112 1.47 -8.05 30.38
CA VAL A 1112 1.61 -9.51 30.20
C VAL A 1112 2.97 -10.04 30.67
N GLU A 1113 4.06 -9.28 30.50
CA GLU A 1113 5.38 -9.64 31.02
C GLU A 1113 5.47 -9.56 32.55
N GLN A 1114 4.80 -8.58 33.17
CA GLN A 1114 4.64 -8.49 34.61
C GLN A 1114 3.81 -9.66 35.16
N GLU A 1115 2.69 -10.01 34.53
CA GLU A 1115 1.89 -11.19 34.89
C GLU A 1115 2.69 -12.49 34.82
N LYS A 1116 3.56 -12.66 33.81
CA LYS A 1116 4.48 -13.81 33.72
C LYS A 1116 5.51 -13.82 34.85
N SER A 1117 6.00 -12.66 35.25
CA SER A 1117 6.99 -12.51 36.33
C SER A 1117 6.36 -12.79 37.70
N ILE A 1118 5.13 -12.34 37.91
CA ILE A 1118 4.31 -12.67 39.08
C ILE A 1118 4.05 -14.18 39.15
N LYS A 1119 3.68 -14.83 38.04
CA LYS A 1119 3.51 -16.30 38.01
C LYS A 1119 4.81 -17.05 38.34
N LYS A 1120 5.96 -16.58 37.85
CA LYS A 1120 7.27 -17.16 38.23
C LYS A 1120 7.58 -17.00 39.71
N LEU A 1121 7.30 -15.83 40.29
CA LEU A 1121 7.47 -15.59 41.73
C LEU A 1121 6.53 -16.48 42.56
N GLN A 1122 5.28 -16.66 42.13
CA GLN A 1122 4.34 -17.60 42.76
C GLN A 1122 4.86 -19.03 42.73
N THR A 1123 5.41 -19.49 41.59
CA THR A 1123 6.03 -20.83 41.51
C THR A 1123 7.25 -20.97 42.44
N LEU A 1124 8.11 -19.96 42.50
CA LEU A 1124 9.25 -19.94 43.42
C LEU A 1124 8.82 -19.94 44.89
N LEU A 1125 7.75 -19.23 45.23
CA LEU A 1125 7.20 -19.18 46.58
C LEU A 1125 6.65 -20.55 47.01
N VAL A 1126 5.98 -21.26 46.09
CA VAL A 1126 5.52 -22.64 46.32
C VAL A 1126 6.71 -23.56 46.54
N GLN A 1127 7.74 -23.48 45.69
CA GLN A 1127 8.97 -24.28 45.86
C GLN A 1127 9.67 -24.01 47.19
N PHE A 1128 9.71 -22.74 47.63
CA PHE A 1128 10.32 -22.36 48.91
C PHE A 1128 9.52 -22.88 50.10
N LYS A 1129 8.18 -22.90 50.02
CA LYS A 1129 7.31 -23.53 51.01
C LYS A 1129 7.55 -25.03 51.09
N THR A 1130 7.60 -25.73 49.95
CA THR A 1130 7.90 -27.16 49.91
C THR A 1130 9.27 -27.46 50.51
N LEU A 1131 10.28 -26.66 50.19
CA LEU A 1131 11.63 -26.79 50.78
C LEU A 1131 11.63 -26.52 52.30
N SER A 1132 10.83 -25.56 52.77
CA SER A 1132 10.68 -25.26 54.19
C SER A 1132 9.96 -26.38 54.94
N GLU A 1133 8.95 -27.01 54.32
CA GLU A 1133 8.23 -28.17 54.86
C GLU A 1133 9.14 -29.40 54.90
N GLU A 1134 9.94 -29.63 53.85
CA GLU A 1134 10.96 -30.69 53.81
C GLU A 1134 12.04 -30.46 54.89
N MET A 1135 12.52 -29.23 55.08
CA MET A 1135 13.47 -28.92 56.16
C MET A 1135 12.86 -29.07 57.56
N ALA A 1136 11.57 -28.80 57.72
CA ALA A 1136 10.86 -29.00 58.98
C ALA A 1136 10.61 -30.49 59.30
N GLN A 1137 10.62 -31.37 58.30
CA GLN A 1137 10.55 -32.83 58.48
C GLN A 1137 11.92 -33.47 58.76
N ILE A 1138 13.02 -32.77 58.46
CA ILE A 1138 14.40 -33.24 58.70
C ILE A 1138 14.87 -32.92 60.14
N ASN A 1139 14.26 -31.93 60.80
CA ASN A 1139 14.47 -31.62 62.22
C ASN A 1139 13.42 -32.32 63.09
#